data_AF-A0A348ZKA2-F1
#
_entry.id   AF-A0A348ZKA2-F1
#
_cell.length_a   1.000
_cell.length_b   1.000
_cell.length_c   1.000
_cell.angle_alpha   90.00
_cell.angle_beta   90.00
_cell.angle_gamma   90.00
#
_symmetry.space_group_name_H-M   'P 1'
#
loop_
_entity.id
_entity.type
_entity.pdbx_description
1 polymer ?
#
loop_
_entity_poly.entity_id
_entity_poly.type
_entity_poly.pdbx_seq_one_letter_code
_entity_poly.pdbx_strand_id
1 'polypeptide(L)'
;MKKLMQRILTLTLMVALVVGFLPMGTKAVKADDPVINAEVYFVSAATGKLITLDGVVDHQIDVTTMYDGEDSVPNNGKFNIYYGPGTNYFEGKTIMNFTCKGTNTSWKADNDKVFQMTKRTNPSGWESVRMESEGDGTVAFRSNANGKYFTLDGEKFGLVEIKVDEGEQVSNNEKFIPYTTTKPNAVTNLTVGEVSGTSIEVSWKEVDKCIYSGYEVLYSTSEDGNYKSAGVTGDTRFEVKGLSLSTKYYIKVRTITRVGENDAYKDCAPVSATTLDDYKPEKVENVTLEKTDNGMKLNWEASNGSTMYDVYRSVSRFGTYEKLDTVTETSFVDTNPNESQYKNYYKIRGKNSADIGPFSDPVSIEINMFGKNMYVFNDTDKAADINKVTADIFAKQHYNQFGTDRYAFAFKAGDYVKTDANVDTINIGYYTQVLGLGKVPTETKIRNIKVPAALSNNNATCNFWVGFENATIVDTDDNGDDYYAFQWGASQAAPARRLNIERRAVFDWWNGWASGGFVADTKFHKECGSNSQQQYYYRNCDMGVRAFGVNWNHMVQGCTGTTISRMGMRSLKKGNGMSNWYTRGHDTVVNKTPVDREKPFLYFDEESDSYKVFVPALRKDSAGISWTPEDMGQGTSLSVDDCFYIANPDKDDAQSLNAQLKKGMNIIFQPGIYHVNEPLKVTKNDQILLGLGLATIVPDNADTAIKVSDVGGVCLAGLLIDAGNHSDSLVQIGSEGCNKEHSENPTVLHDIIYRVGGAKHRGTVDTCLVINSNNTIIDHTWVWRADHGDNTGWWTNKAKIGVEVNGDDVTAYGLFCEHFQEYDIIWRGNGGSTYFLQNEKCYDPQSQDGWMSHDGTKNGFAAYKVTDNVESHYAVGMGIYDVFINTGGASIYLDNAIEVPNKPDVMIENAVIVEIANGSGPKVGINHVINNTTAGIRTGAGAGGGYALQQLLSYCNEESISLPDYYTQQGNTNPVYEQGETPTVDEYAEKDIAKETKSKDDEKPVWEMTDQD
;
A
#
# COMPACT_ATOMS: atom_id res chain seq x y z
N MET A 1 -40.73 19.32 40.51
CA MET A 1 -40.29 17.90 40.58
C MET A 1 -41.36 16.87 40.20
N LYS A 2 -42.64 17.00 40.60
CA LYS A 2 -43.73 16.11 40.12
C LYS A 2 -44.17 16.25 38.64
N LYS A 3 -43.59 17.19 37.87
CA LYS A 3 -43.74 17.26 36.40
C LYS A 3 -42.47 16.94 35.61
N LEU A 4 -41.38 16.57 36.31
CA LEU A 4 -40.12 16.11 35.71
C LEU A 4 -39.95 14.58 35.83
N MET A 5 -40.64 13.95 36.79
CA MET A 5 -40.74 12.48 36.92
C MET A 5 -41.70 11.82 35.91
N GLN A 6 -42.48 12.60 35.15
CA GLN A 6 -43.42 12.06 34.14
C GLN A 6 -42.81 12.02 32.72
N ARG A 7 -41.52 12.35 32.58
CA ARG A 7 -40.75 12.25 31.32
C ARG A 7 -39.50 11.36 31.40
N ILE A 8 -39.24 10.71 32.54
CA ILE A 8 -38.04 9.86 32.75
C ILE A 8 -38.41 8.43 33.22
N LEU A 9 -39.70 8.09 33.35
CA LEU A 9 -40.16 6.79 33.84
C LEU A 9 -40.86 5.89 32.79
N THR A 10 -40.58 6.12 31.50
CA THR A 10 -41.06 5.26 30.39
C THR A 10 -39.92 4.69 29.54
N LEU A 11 -38.68 4.79 30.02
CA LEU A 11 -37.52 4.09 29.49
C LEU A 11 -36.86 3.36 30.67
N THR A 12 -36.66 2.05 30.52
CA THR A 12 -35.80 1.18 31.35
C THR A 12 -36.45 0.49 32.57
N LEU A 13 -37.37 -0.45 32.30
CA LEU A 13 -37.59 -1.75 32.99
C LEU A 13 -38.76 -2.40 32.22
N MET A 14 -38.60 -3.45 31.41
CA MET A 14 -38.14 -4.79 31.76
C MET A 14 -37.77 -5.54 30.47
N VAL A 15 -36.55 -6.06 30.44
CA VAL A 15 -36.26 -7.34 29.79
C VAL A 15 -36.69 -8.45 30.76
N ALA A 16 -37.31 -9.50 30.21
CA ALA A 16 -37.45 -10.88 30.71
C ALA A 16 -38.86 -11.42 31.05
N LEU A 17 -39.29 -12.35 30.17
CA LEU A 17 -40.12 -13.55 30.38
C LEU A 17 -41.62 -13.43 30.68
N VAL A 18 -42.49 -13.90 29.78
CA VAL A 18 -43.04 -15.29 29.73
C VAL A 18 -44.08 -15.40 28.58
N VAL A 19 -43.78 -16.26 27.61
CA VAL A 19 -44.63 -17.19 26.83
C VAL A 19 -46.13 -16.85 26.60
N GLY A 20 -46.52 -16.74 25.32
CA GLY A 20 -47.91 -16.86 24.89
C GLY A 20 -48.12 -16.66 23.38
N PHE A 21 -48.00 -17.74 22.59
CA PHE A 21 -48.48 -17.79 21.21
C PHE A 21 -50.02 -17.62 21.16
N LEU A 22 -50.54 -16.84 20.21
CA LEU A 22 -51.73 -17.11 19.35
C LEU A 22 -51.94 -15.94 18.35
N PRO A 23 -52.50 -16.18 17.15
CA PRO A 23 -52.16 -15.49 15.91
C PRO A 23 -52.94 -14.18 15.67
N MET A 24 -52.25 -13.16 15.16
CA MET A 24 -52.90 -11.97 14.58
C MET A 24 -53.45 -12.30 13.19
N GLY A 25 -54.77 -12.16 13.04
CA GLY A 25 -55.41 -12.10 11.73
C GLY A 25 -54.99 -10.85 10.97
N THR A 26 -54.46 -11.04 9.77
CA THR A 26 -54.16 -9.97 8.82
C THR A 26 -55.46 -9.30 8.36
N LYS A 27 -55.70 -8.05 8.77
CA LYS A 27 -56.58 -7.16 8.01
C LYS A 27 -55.79 -6.69 6.79
N ALA A 28 -56.17 -7.20 5.62
CA ALA A 28 -55.69 -6.69 4.34
C ALA A 28 -56.06 -5.20 4.21
N VAL A 29 -55.04 -4.35 4.11
CA VAL A 29 -55.19 -3.02 3.52
C VAL A 29 -55.49 -3.24 2.05
N LYS A 30 -56.62 -2.71 1.56
CA LYS A 30 -56.89 -2.67 0.12
C LYS A 30 -55.78 -1.85 -0.53
N ALA A 31 -55.01 -2.47 -1.42
CA ALA A 31 -54.10 -1.73 -2.30
C ALA A 31 -54.97 -0.85 -3.19
N ASP A 32 -54.78 0.46 -3.13
CA ASP A 32 -55.29 1.38 -4.14
C ASP A 32 -54.72 0.97 -5.51
N ASP A 33 -55.50 1.18 -6.59
CA ASP A 33 -55.02 0.91 -7.93
C ASP A 33 -53.71 1.70 -8.18
N PRO A 34 -52.66 1.08 -8.73
CA PRO A 34 -51.38 1.73 -8.94
C PRO A 34 -51.53 2.92 -9.90
N VAL A 35 -51.20 4.11 -9.41
CA VAL A 35 -51.29 5.37 -10.17
C VAL A 35 -50.15 5.44 -11.19
N ILE A 36 -50.49 5.69 -12.46
CA ILE A 36 -49.49 6.00 -13.49
C ILE A 36 -48.88 7.35 -13.13
N ASN A 37 -47.56 7.37 -12.93
CA ASN A 37 -46.86 8.59 -12.50
C ASN A 37 -46.34 9.39 -13.70
N ALA A 38 -45.82 8.73 -14.74
CA ALA A 38 -45.41 9.39 -15.98
C ALA A 38 -45.51 8.44 -17.18
N GLU A 39 -45.79 8.99 -18.36
CA GLU A 39 -45.51 8.33 -19.64
C GLU A 39 -44.14 8.84 -20.13
N VAL A 40 -43.23 7.92 -20.47
CA VAL A 40 -41.84 8.23 -20.83
C VAL A 40 -41.39 7.34 -21.99
N TYR A 41 -40.43 7.83 -22.77
CA TYR A 41 -39.54 7.00 -23.57
C TYR A 41 -38.08 7.42 -23.32
N PHE A 42 -37.15 6.52 -23.58
CA PHE A 42 -35.74 6.73 -23.29
C PHE A 42 -34.90 6.54 -24.55
N VAL A 43 -33.92 7.40 -24.72
CA VAL A 43 -32.93 7.34 -25.80
C VAL A 43 -31.55 7.07 -25.17
N SER A 44 -30.83 6.08 -25.68
CA SER A 44 -29.45 5.81 -25.27
C SER A 44 -28.54 6.98 -25.61
N ALA A 45 -27.77 7.48 -24.62
CA ALA A 45 -26.80 8.54 -24.84
C ALA A 45 -25.63 8.09 -25.75
N ALA A 46 -25.28 6.80 -25.71
CA ALA A 46 -24.24 6.24 -26.57
C ALA A 46 -24.63 6.12 -28.05
N THR A 47 -25.88 5.74 -28.34
CA THR A 47 -26.27 5.33 -29.71
C THR A 47 -27.35 6.19 -30.35
N GLY A 48 -28.07 7.01 -29.57
CA GLY A 48 -29.24 7.74 -30.06
C GLY A 48 -30.43 6.82 -30.40
N LYS A 49 -30.42 5.57 -29.94
CA LYS A 49 -31.49 4.59 -30.19
C LYS A 49 -32.47 4.51 -29.02
N LEU A 50 -33.72 4.20 -29.32
CA LEU A 50 -34.82 3.99 -28.40
C LEU A 50 -34.71 2.63 -27.70
N ILE A 51 -35.08 2.61 -26.42
CA ILE A 51 -35.35 1.36 -25.70
C ILE A 51 -36.72 0.82 -26.11
N THR A 52 -36.79 -0.42 -26.56
CA THR A 52 -38.04 -1.07 -27.02
C THR A 52 -38.19 -2.47 -26.45
N LEU A 53 -39.45 -2.91 -26.30
CA LEU A 53 -39.79 -4.28 -25.90
C LEU A 53 -40.43 -5.04 -27.06
N ASP A 54 -40.10 -6.32 -27.22
CA ASP A 54 -40.73 -7.23 -28.19
C ASP A 54 -41.99 -7.93 -27.64
N GLY A 55 -42.20 -7.88 -26.33
CA GLY A 55 -43.36 -8.45 -25.64
C GLY A 55 -43.21 -9.90 -25.20
N VAL A 56 -42.03 -10.50 -25.37
CA VAL A 56 -41.76 -11.88 -24.96
C VAL A 56 -41.11 -11.89 -23.58
N VAL A 57 -41.70 -12.63 -22.64
CA VAL A 57 -41.15 -12.79 -21.28
C VAL A 57 -39.79 -13.49 -21.33
N ASP A 58 -38.88 -13.06 -20.46
CA ASP A 58 -37.49 -13.53 -20.36
C ASP A 58 -36.57 -13.19 -21.55
N HIS A 59 -37.08 -12.48 -22.57
CA HIS A 59 -36.22 -11.86 -23.58
C HIS A 59 -35.50 -10.62 -23.03
N GLN A 60 -34.25 -10.44 -23.44
CA GLN A 60 -33.49 -9.21 -23.17
C GLN A 60 -34.19 -7.98 -23.77
N ILE A 61 -33.89 -6.82 -23.20
CA ILE A 61 -34.43 -5.53 -23.65
C ILE A 61 -33.59 -4.97 -24.80
N ASP A 62 -34.24 -4.56 -25.89
CA ASP A 62 -33.58 -4.12 -27.13
C ASP A 62 -33.41 -2.60 -27.20
N VAL A 63 -32.29 -2.17 -27.76
CA VAL A 63 -31.91 -0.77 -28.02
C VAL A 63 -31.50 -0.62 -29.49
N THR A 64 -32.39 -1.02 -30.38
CA THR A 64 -32.10 -1.21 -31.83
C THR A 64 -32.70 -0.12 -32.72
N THR A 65 -33.78 0.53 -32.27
CA THR A 65 -34.57 1.46 -33.10
C THR A 65 -34.00 2.88 -33.03
N MET A 66 -33.66 3.50 -34.15
CA MET A 66 -33.19 4.90 -34.18
C MET A 66 -34.28 5.87 -33.71
N TYR A 67 -33.87 6.90 -32.96
CA TYR A 67 -34.75 8.01 -32.60
C TYR A 67 -34.70 9.11 -33.67
N ASP A 68 -35.80 9.30 -34.40
CA ASP A 68 -35.93 10.30 -35.48
C ASP A 68 -36.89 11.46 -35.12
N GLY A 69 -37.25 11.59 -33.84
CA GLY A 69 -38.13 12.64 -33.31
C GLY A 69 -39.30 12.11 -32.47
N GLU A 70 -39.98 13.00 -31.75
CA GLU A 70 -41.05 12.63 -30.81
C GLU A 70 -42.24 11.92 -31.49
N ASP A 71 -42.56 12.31 -32.72
CA ASP A 71 -43.64 11.71 -33.52
C ASP A 71 -43.31 10.30 -34.03
N SER A 72 -42.03 9.89 -34.02
CA SER A 72 -41.57 8.60 -34.56
C SER A 72 -41.47 7.48 -33.51
N VAL A 73 -41.79 7.77 -32.24
CA VAL A 73 -41.63 6.80 -31.15
C VAL A 73 -42.74 5.74 -31.19
N PRO A 74 -42.42 4.45 -31.43
CA PRO A 74 -43.43 3.40 -31.50
C PRO A 74 -44.01 3.06 -30.13
N ASN A 75 -45.22 2.50 -30.09
CA ASN A 75 -45.89 2.15 -28.83
C ASN A 75 -45.11 1.13 -27.99
N ASN A 76 -44.25 0.32 -28.60
CA ASN A 76 -43.41 -0.64 -27.90
C ASN A 76 -42.13 -0.02 -27.28
N GLY A 77 -41.90 1.28 -27.47
CA GLY A 77 -40.86 2.08 -26.79
C GLY A 77 -41.43 3.14 -25.84
N LYS A 78 -42.74 3.12 -25.55
CA LYS A 78 -43.40 4.04 -24.61
C LYS A 78 -43.76 3.30 -23.33
N PHE A 79 -43.35 3.86 -22.19
CA PHE A 79 -43.46 3.24 -20.88
C PHE A 79 -44.29 4.07 -19.92
N ASN A 80 -45.18 3.41 -19.17
CA ASN A 80 -45.78 3.95 -17.98
C ASN A 80 -44.92 3.61 -16.77
N ILE A 81 -44.59 4.62 -15.96
CA ILE A 81 -43.80 4.47 -14.75
C ILE A 81 -44.72 4.30 -13.54
N TYR A 82 -44.41 3.27 -12.76
CA TYR A 82 -44.97 3.03 -11.43
C TYR A 82 -43.84 3.05 -10.41
N TYR A 83 -44.08 3.66 -9.25
CA TYR A 83 -43.13 3.75 -8.15
C TYR A 83 -43.59 2.90 -6.97
N GLY A 84 -42.66 2.26 -6.28
CA GLY A 84 -42.91 1.46 -5.09
C GLY A 84 -41.81 1.66 -4.04
N PRO A 85 -42.09 1.34 -2.76
CA PRO A 85 -41.07 1.32 -1.73
C PRO A 85 -40.12 0.14 -1.93
N GLY A 86 -38.82 0.37 -1.76
CA GLY A 86 -37.83 -0.70 -1.65
C GLY A 86 -38.09 -1.57 -0.41
N THR A 87 -37.74 -2.85 -0.50
CA THR A 87 -37.87 -3.82 0.59
C THR A 87 -36.53 -4.49 0.87
N ASN A 88 -36.31 -4.98 2.11
CA ASN A 88 -35.09 -5.69 2.54
C ASN A 88 -33.82 -4.79 2.48
N TYR A 89 -32.75 -5.23 1.82
CA TYR A 89 -31.44 -4.55 1.72
C TYR A 89 -31.49 -3.10 1.21
N PHE A 90 -32.61 -2.68 0.61
CA PHE A 90 -32.80 -1.34 0.05
C PHE A 90 -34.01 -0.63 0.67
N GLU A 91 -34.35 -0.94 1.92
CA GLU A 91 -35.35 -0.20 2.69
C GLU A 91 -35.01 1.31 2.70
N GLY A 92 -36.00 2.14 2.37
CA GLY A 92 -35.83 3.60 2.23
C GLY A 92 -35.44 4.09 0.82
N LYS A 93 -35.16 3.19 -0.14
CA LYS A 93 -34.96 3.55 -1.56
C LYS A 93 -36.28 3.45 -2.34
N THR A 94 -36.38 4.21 -3.44
CA THR A 94 -37.51 4.13 -4.37
C THR A 94 -37.19 3.17 -5.50
N ILE A 95 -38.08 2.20 -5.76
CA ILE A 95 -37.98 1.25 -6.87
C ILE A 95 -39.07 1.52 -7.90
N MET A 96 -38.85 1.06 -9.13
CA MET A 96 -39.66 1.45 -10.27
C MET A 96 -39.96 0.26 -11.18
N ASN A 97 -41.12 0.30 -11.84
CA ASN A 97 -41.40 -0.53 -13.02
C ASN A 97 -41.72 0.34 -14.22
N PHE A 98 -41.11 -0.02 -15.34
CA PHE A 98 -41.40 0.54 -16.66
C PHE A 98 -42.29 -0.45 -17.41
N THR A 99 -43.57 -0.14 -17.55
CA THR A 99 -44.53 -1.00 -18.26
C THR A 99 -44.78 -0.47 -19.65
N CYS A 100 -44.46 -1.28 -20.66
CA CYS A 100 -44.62 -0.92 -22.05
C CYS A 100 -46.09 -0.86 -22.48
N LYS A 101 -46.47 0.20 -23.19
CA LYS A 101 -47.82 0.45 -23.69
C LYS A 101 -48.22 -0.51 -24.81
N GLY A 102 -47.30 -0.81 -25.71
CA GLY A 102 -47.55 -1.65 -26.89
C GLY A 102 -47.62 -3.15 -26.61
N THR A 103 -46.81 -3.63 -25.67
CA THR A 103 -46.65 -5.09 -25.44
C THR A 103 -47.27 -5.57 -24.14
N ASN A 104 -47.59 -4.68 -23.19
CA ASN A 104 -47.96 -5.03 -21.81
C ASN A 104 -46.90 -5.91 -21.11
N THR A 105 -45.62 -5.76 -21.44
CA THR A 105 -44.50 -6.31 -20.66
C THR A 105 -43.81 -5.21 -19.85
N SER A 106 -43.12 -5.60 -18.79
CA SER A 106 -42.38 -4.69 -17.90
C SER A 106 -40.91 -5.06 -17.84
N TRP A 107 -40.06 -4.12 -17.43
CA TRP A 107 -38.63 -4.40 -17.20
C TRP A 107 -38.43 -5.23 -15.93
N LYS A 108 -37.42 -6.11 -15.96
CA LYS A 108 -36.95 -6.92 -14.84
C LYS A 108 -35.43 -7.01 -14.89
N ALA A 109 -34.78 -6.93 -13.74
CA ALA A 109 -33.34 -7.18 -13.64
C ALA A 109 -33.07 -8.17 -12.51
N ASP A 110 -32.18 -9.13 -12.77
CA ASP A 110 -31.66 -10.01 -11.74
C ASP A 110 -30.17 -9.74 -11.46
N ASN A 111 -29.43 -10.74 -11.00
CA ASN A 111 -28.00 -10.60 -10.72
C ASN A 111 -27.14 -10.53 -12.00
N ASP A 112 -27.64 -11.05 -13.12
CA ASP A 112 -26.85 -11.34 -14.31
C ASP A 112 -27.43 -10.68 -15.57
N LYS A 113 -28.74 -10.41 -15.63
CA LYS A 113 -29.45 -10.01 -16.85
C LYS A 113 -30.52 -8.96 -16.62
N VAL A 114 -30.79 -8.21 -17.69
CA VAL A 114 -31.94 -7.32 -17.83
C VAL A 114 -32.88 -7.88 -18.91
N PHE A 115 -34.14 -8.09 -18.57
CA PHE A 115 -35.11 -8.78 -19.44
C PHE A 115 -36.55 -8.34 -19.18
N GLN A 116 -37.46 -8.84 -20.01
CA GLN A 116 -38.88 -8.54 -19.93
C GLN A 116 -39.61 -9.50 -19.00
N MET A 117 -40.58 -8.99 -18.26
CA MET A 117 -41.53 -9.79 -17.47
C MET A 117 -42.97 -9.44 -17.84
N THR A 118 -43.91 -10.22 -17.33
CA THR A 118 -45.34 -9.90 -17.43
C THR A 118 -45.64 -8.53 -16.82
N LYS A 119 -46.67 -7.84 -17.34
CA LYS A 119 -47.12 -6.52 -16.87
C LYS A 119 -47.09 -6.41 -15.36
N ARG A 120 -46.35 -5.43 -14.85
CA ARG A 120 -46.25 -5.15 -13.43
C ARG A 120 -46.44 -3.67 -13.13
N THR A 121 -47.60 -3.35 -12.58
CA THR A 121 -47.98 -1.99 -12.19
C THR A 121 -47.73 -1.70 -10.71
N ASN A 122 -47.38 -2.71 -9.90
CA ASN A 122 -47.02 -2.56 -8.50
C ASN A 122 -45.54 -2.99 -8.28
N PRO A 123 -44.58 -2.05 -8.28
CA PRO A 123 -43.16 -2.35 -8.08
C PRO A 123 -42.90 -2.86 -6.67
N SER A 124 -42.25 -4.02 -6.59
CA SER A 124 -41.85 -4.68 -5.34
C SER A 124 -40.77 -5.72 -5.61
N GLY A 125 -40.16 -6.28 -4.57
CA GLY A 125 -39.22 -7.39 -4.74
C GLY A 125 -37.83 -6.98 -5.26
N TRP A 126 -36.95 -7.97 -5.26
CA TRP A 126 -35.53 -7.80 -5.59
C TRP A 126 -35.32 -7.58 -7.10
N GLU A 127 -36.27 -8.02 -7.93
CA GLU A 127 -36.21 -7.99 -9.39
C GLU A 127 -36.60 -6.64 -10.03
N SER A 128 -36.90 -5.63 -9.21
CA SER A 128 -37.28 -4.28 -9.65
C SER A 128 -36.06 -3.44 -10.08
N VAL A 129 -36.32 -2.31 -10.73
CA VAL A 129 -35.29 -1.39 -11.25
C VAL A 129 -35.23 -0.13 -10.40
N ARG A 130 -34.02 0.43 -10.24
CA ARG A 130 -33.80 1.78 -9.69
C ARG A 130 -33.32 2.70 -10.80
N MET A 131 -33.60 3.99 -10.66
CA MET A 131 -33.16 5.03 -11.58
C MET A 131 -32.45 6.11 -10.77
N GLU A 132 -31.28 6.52 -11.24
CA GLU A 132 -30.44 7.54 -10.60
C GLU A 132 -30.21 8.69 -11.58
N SER A 133 -30.20 9.92 -11.05
CA SER A 133 -29.95 11.14 -11.81
C SER A 133 -28.45 11.35 -11.96
N GLU A 134 -27.99 11.59 -13.17
CA GLU A 134 -26.56 11.85 -13.45
C GLU A 134 -26.22 13.35 -13.41
N GLY A 135 -27.22 14.22 -13.23
CA GLY A 135 -27.02 15.67 -13.06
C GLY A 135 -26.74 16.45 -14.34
N ASP A 136 -26.57 15.76 -15.47
CA ASP A 136 -26.30 16.33 -16.80
C ASP A 136 -27.51 16.25 -17.74
N GLY A 137 -28.70 15.95 -17.21
CA GLY A 137 -29.91 15.74 -17.99
C GLY A 137 -30.15 14.29 -18.41
N THR A 138 -29.25 13.37 -18.03
CA THR A 138 -29.40 11.92 -18.23
C THR A 138 -29.71 11.19 -16.92
N VAL A 139 -30.13 9.92 -17.06
CA VAL A 139 -30.34 9.00 -15.94
C VAL A 139 -29.59 7.69 -16.20
N ALA A 140 -29.20 7.01 -15.13
CA ALA A 140 -28.72 5.64 -15.16
C ALA A 140 -29.74 4.70 -14.48
N PHE A 141 -29.76 3.43 -14.90
CA PHE A 141 -30.59 2.40 -14.28
C PHE A 141 -29.75 1.40 -13.53
N ARG A 142 -30.26 0.88 -12.41
CA ARG A 142 -29.58 -0.12 -11.59
C ARG A 142 -30.47 -1.28 -11.23
N SER A 143 -29.87 -2.47 -11.17
CA SER A 143 -30.54 -3.66 -10.66
C SER A 143 -30.75 -3.53 -9.16
N ASN A 144 -31.98 -3.75 -8.70
CA ASN A 144 -32.27 -3.83 -7.27
C ASN A 144 -31.81 -5.16 -6.66
N ALA A 145 -31.32 -6.11 -7.47
CA ALA A 145 -30.81 -7.40 -7.00
C ALA A 145 -29.40 -7.27 -6.37
N ASN A 146 -28.52 -6.52 -7.04
CA ASN A 146 -27.09 -6.44 -6.71
C ASN A 146 -26.47 -5.04 -6.87
N GLY A 147 -27.24 -4.03 -7.28
CA GLY A 147 -26.76 -2.66 -7.44
C GLY A 147 -25.94 -2.38 -8.71
N LYS A 148 -25.77 -3.35 -9.62
CA LYS A 148 -25.08 -3.13 -10.90
C LYS A 148 -25.83 -2.18 -11.82
N TYR A 149 -25.10 -1.43 -12.63
CA TYR A 149 -25.61 -0.50 -13.64
C TYR A 149 -26.07 -1.25 -14.88
N PHE A 150 -27.14 -0.76 -15.50
CA PHE A 150 -27.55 -1.21 -16.82
C PHE A 150 -26.60 -0.61 -17.83
N THR A 151 -26.01 -1.44 -18.68
CA THR A 151 -25.10 -1.02 -19.75
C THR A 151 -25.60 -1.51 -21.10
N LEU A 152 -25.16 -0.85 -22.16
CA LEU A 152 -25.36 -1.31 -23.52
C LEU A 152 -24.29 -2.35 -23.89
N ASP A 153 -24.71 -3.61 -24.02
CA ASP A 153 -23.91 -4.71 -24.57
C ASP A 153 -24.39 -4.98 -26.01
N GLY A 154 -23.70 -4.36 -26.97
CA GLY A 154 -24.12 -4.36 -28.38
C GLY A 154 -25.39 -3.53 -28.61
N GLU A 155 -26.50 -4.17 -28.97
CA GLU A 155 -27.81 -3.51 -29.16
C GLU A 155 -28.84 -3.92 -28.09
N LYS A 156 -28.38 -4.45 -26.95
CA LYS A 156 -29.23 -4.94 -25.86
C LYS A 156 -28.71 -4.49 -24.49
N PHE A 157 -29.56 -4.62 -23.47
CA PHE A 157 -29.15 -4.37 -22.09
C PHE A 157 -28.39 -5.53 -21.45
N GLY A 158 -27.25 -5.18 -20.85
CA GLY A 158 -26.46 -5.98 -19.91
C GLY A 158 -26.36 -5.32 -18.54
N LEU A 159 -25.56 -5.92 -17.65
CA LEU A 159 -25.23 -5.37 -16.34
C LEU A 159 -23.72 -5.21 -16.18
N VAL A 160 -23.28 -4.09 -15.62
CA VAL A 160 -21.88 -3.80 -15.31
C VAL A 160 -21.76 -3.27 -13.89
N GLU A 161 -20.67 -3.61 -13.22
CA GLU A 161 -20.31 -3.01 -11.94
C GLU A 161 -19.48 -1.76 -12.21
N ILE A 162 -19.90 -0.63 -11.63
CA ILE A 162 -19.18 0.65 -11.70
C ILE A 162 -18.96 1.11 -10.27
N LYS A 163 -17.71 1.33 -9.92
CA LYS A 163 -17.29 1.70 -8.57
C LYS A 163 -17.15 3.21 -8.45
N VAL A 164 -18.29 3.90 -8.43
CA VAL A 164 -18.34 5.36 -8.36
C VAL A 164 -17.64 5.91 -7.12
N ASP A 165 -17.70 5.18 -5.99
CA ASP A 165 -16.99 5.52 -4.75
C ASP A 165 -15.46 5.39 -4.86
N GLU A 166 -14.96 4.65 -5.85
CA GLU A 166 -13.53 4.52 -6.19
C GLU A 166 -13.11 5.47 -7.34
N GLY A 167 -14.00 6.37 -7.76
CA GLY A 167 -13.74 7.39 -8.78
C GLY A 167 -14.04 6.97 -10.22
N GLU A 168 -14.52 5.74 -10.45
CA GLU A 168 -15.01 5.32 -11.77
C GLU A 168 -16.21 6.16 -12.19
N GLN A 169 -16.30 6.48 -13.49
CA GLN A 169 -17.35 7.34 -14.03
C GLN A 169 -18.37 6.52 -14.81
N VAL A 170 -19.65 6.87 -14.68
CA VAL A 170 -20.73 6.32 -15.50
C VAL A 170 -20.56 6.80 -16.94
N SER A 171 -20.38 5.88 -17.90
CA SER A 171 -20.13 6.23 -19.29
C SER A 171 -21.42 6.46 -20.07
N ASN A 172 -21.32 6.92 -21.32
CA ASN A 172 -22.50 7.08 -22.19
C ASN A 172 -23.25 5.76 -22.47
N ASN A 173 -22.60 4.60 -22.28
CA ASN A 173 -23.26 3.29 -22.45
C ASN A 173 -24.27 2.99 -21.34
N GLU A 174 -24.11 3.60 -20.16
CA GLU A 174 -24.99 3.45 -19.00
C GLU A 174 -25.97 4.63 -18.83
N LYS A 175 -25.86 5.65 -19.69
CA LYS A 175 -26.67 6.88 -19.63
C LYS A 175 -27.81 6.88 -20.63
N PHE A 176 -28.97 7.33 -20.17
CA PHE A 176 -30.20 7.39 -20.94
C PHE A 176 -30.87 8.74 -20.78
N ILE A 177 -31.38 9.27 -21.88
CA ILE A 177 -32.09 10.55 -21.94
C ILE A 177 -33.59 10.28 -21.81
N PRO A 178 -34.25 10.72 -20.73
CA PRO A 178 -35.69 10.55 -20.59
C PRO A 178 -36.47 11.64 -21.32
N TYR A 179 -37.50 11.24 -22.06
CA TYR A 179 -38.42 12.14 -22.74
C TYR A 179 -39.83 11.96 -22.18
N THR A 180 -40.39 13.02 -21.61
CA THR A 180 -41.72 12.99 -20.98
C THR A 180 -42.32 14.39 -20.95
N THR A 181 -43.65 14.48 -21.08
CA THR A 181 -44.42 15.71 -20.85
C THR A 181 -44.88 15.85 -19.39
N THR A 182 -44.67 14.82 -18.57
CA THR A 182 -45.04 14.86 -17.15
C THR A 182 -44.07 15.74 -16.39
N LYS A 183 -44.59 16.75 -15.69
CA LYS A 183 -43.78 17.64 -14.86
C LYS A 183 -43.27 16.91 -13.61
N PRO A 184 -41.99 17.11 -13.23
CA PRO A 184 -41.45 16.57 -11.99
C PRO A 184 -42.03 17.28 -10.76
N ASN A 185 -41.71 16.77 -9.57
CA ASN A 185 -41.98 17.45 -8.31
C ASN A 185 -40.98 18.60 -8.09
N ALA A 186 -41.42 19.68 -7.46
CA ALA A 186 -40.53 20.75 -7.04
C ALA A 186 -39.66 20.26 -5.87
N VAL A 187 -38.42 20.74 -5.76
CA VAL A 187 -37.63 20.56 -4.54
C VAL A 187 -38.35 21.18 -3.34
N THR A 188 -38.10 20.61 -2.16
CA THR A 188 -38.60 21.13 -0.88
C THR A 188 -37.44 21.42 0.06
N ASN A 189 -37.68 22.22 1.09
CA ASN A 189 -36.66 22.62 2.07
C ASN A 189 -35.42 23.27 1.43
N LEU A 190 -35.61 24.11 0.40
CA LEU A 190 -34.52 24.95 -0.09
C LEU A 190 -34.09 25.92 1.02
N THR A 191 -32.83 25.89 1.39
CA THR A 191 -32.24 26.71 2.44
C THR A 191 -30.95 27.37 1.95
N VAL A 192 -30.64 28.53 2.52
CA VAL A 192 -29.38 29.25 2.30
C VAL A 192 -28.36 28.72 3.33
N GLY A 193 -27.19 28.35 2.84
CA GLY A 193 -26.03 27.96 3.64
C GLY A 193 -25.06 29.13 3.84
N GLU A 194 -23.78 28.88 3.59
CA GLU A 194 -22.72 29.89 3.68
C GLU A 194 -22.90 31.01 2.64
N VAL A 195 -22.63 32.25 3.05
CA VAL A 195 -22.67 33.44 2.19
C VAL A 195 -21.34 34.15 2.28
N SER A 196 -20.69 34.37 1.14
CA SER A 196 -19.47 35.15 1.01
C SER A 196 -19.73 36.45 0.23
N GLY A 197 -18.69 37.26 0.01
CA GLY A 197 -18.78 38.42 -0.89
C GLY A 197 -19.17 38.06 -2.32
N THR A 198 -18.82 36.86 -2.79
CA THR A 198 -18.97 36.47 -4.21
C THR A 198 -19.70 35.15 -4.43
N SER A 199 -20.19 34.51 -3.38
CA SER A 199 -20.94 33.26 -3.48
C SER A 199 -22.03 33.09 -2.43
N ILE A 200 -23.03 32.28 -2.77
CA ILE A 200 -24.10 31.84 -1.87
C ILE A 200 -24.27 30.34 -2.06
N GLU A 201 -24.12 29.57 -0.97
CA GLU A 201 -24.46 28.15 -0.96
C GLU A 201 -25.97 27.95 -0.71
N VAL A 202 -26.57 26.99 -1.41
CA VAL A 202 -27.94 26.54 -1.19
C VAL A 202 -28.01 25.02 -1.10
N SER A 203 -28.92 24.50 -0.29
CA SER A 203 -29.19 23.07 -0.15
C SER A 203 -30.68 22.78 -0.07
N TRP A 204 -31.10 21.58 -0.47
CA TRP A 204 -32.51 21.17 -0.53
C TRP A 204 -32.70 19.68 -0.25
N LYS A 205 -33.96 19.25 -0.09
CA LYS A 205 -34.30 17.82 -0.01
C LYS A 205 -34.46 17.24 -1.43
N GLU A 206 -33.88 16.07 -1.65
CA GLU A 206 -34.05 15.28 -2.88
C GLU A 206 -35.54 15.05 -3.19
N VAL A 207 -35.91 15.12 -4.48
CA VAL A 207 -37.28 14.84 -4.94
C VAL A 207 -37.52 13.33 -5.01
N ASP A 208 -38.71 12.90 -4.63
CA ASP A 208 -39.13 11.50 -4.74
C ASP A 208 -40.38 11.35 -5.62
N LYS A 209 -40.68 10.10 -6.01
CA LYS A 209 -41.93 9.71 -6.71
C LYS A 209 -42.23 10.51 -7.98
N CYS A 210 -41.20 10.95 -8.70
CA CYS A 210 -41.32 11.58 -10.00
C CYS A 210 -40.08 11.26 -10.84
N ILE A 211 -40.20 11.43 -12.16
CA ILE A 211 -39.08 11.31 -13.07
C ILE A 211 -38.30 12.62 -13.06
N TYR A 212 -36.99 12.56 -12.88
CA TYR A 212 -36.09 13.70 -12.96
C TYR A 212 -34.67 13.21 -13.33
N SER A 213 -33.84 14.11 -13.84
CA SER A 213 -32.45 13.82 -14.27
C SER A 213 -31.43 14.82 -13.72
N GLY A 214 -31.87 15.76 -12.88
CA GLY A 214 -31.02 16.68 -12.16
C GLY A 214 -31.77 17.92 -11.67
N TYR A 215 -30.98 18.86 -11.18
CA TYR A 215 -31.42 20.15 -10.69
C TYR A 215 -30.68 21.27 -11.41
N GLU A 216 -31.40 22.27 -11.91
CA GLU A 216 -30.82 23.53 -12.38
C GLU A 216 -30.94 24.59 -11.28
N VAL A 217 -29.82 25.18 -10.86
CA VAL A 217 -29.82 26.24 -9.86
C VAL A 217 -29.84 27.59 -10.56
N LEU A 218 -30.80 28.43 -10.19
CA LEU A 218 -31.12 29.68 -10.87
C LEU A 218 -31.01 30.84 -9.88
N TYR A 219 -30.45 31.96 -10.31
CA TYR A 219 -30.30 33.16 -9.47
C TYR A 219 -30.68 34.46 -10.20
N SER A 220 -31.14 35.46 -9.44
CA SER A 220 -31.58 36.77 -9.94
C SER A 220 -31.36 37.85 -8.87
N THR A 221 -31.16 39.11 -9.26
CA THR A 221 -31.15 40.25 -8.32
C THR A 221 -32.56 40.79 -8.02
N SER A 222 -33.60 40.15 -8.56
CA SER A 222 -35.01 40.51 -8.36
C SER A 222 -35.87 39.24 -8.22
N GLU A 223 -36.79 39.24 -7.26
CA GLU A 223 -37.64 38.10 -6.90
C GLU A 223 -38.43 37.55 -8.09
N ASP A 224 -39.07 38.45 -8.84
CA ASP A 224 -39.82 38.18 -10.06
C ASP A 224 -39.03 38.53 -11.34
N GLY A 225 -37.71 38.63 -11.22
CA GLY A 225 -36.82 39.04 -12.31
C GLY A 225 -36.49 37.93 -13.30
N ASN A 226 -35.61 38.26 -14.25
CA ASN A 226 -35.04 37.29 -15.17
C ASN A 226 -33.93 36.50 -14.47
N TYR A 227 -34.21 35.25 -14.11
CA TYR A 227 -33.23 34.35 -13.50
C TYR A 227 -32.22 33.85 -14.54
N LYS A 228 -30.96 33.77 -14.11
CA LYS A 228 -29.84 33.18 -14.84
C LYS A 228 -29.52 31.81 -14.25
N SER A 229 -29.07 30.88 -15.09
CA SER A 229 -28.57 29.59 -14.64
C SER A 229 -27.18 29.75 -14.00
N ALA A 230 -27.00 29.18 -12.82
CA ALA A 230 -25.71 29.01 -12.15
C ALA A 230 -25.06 27.67 -12.51
N GLY A 231 -25.83 26.72 -13.05
CA GLY A 231 -25.38 25.39 -13.44
C GLY A 231 -26.43 24.31 -13.14
N VAL A 232 -26.14 23.10 -13.62
CA VAL A 232 -26.91 21.88 -13.32
C VAL A 232 -26.12 20.94 -12.42
N THR A 233 -26.80 20.18 -11.58
CA THR A 233 -26.19 19.21 -10.67
C THR A 233 -27.11 18.03 -10.37
N GLY A 234 -26.53 16.87 -10.05
CA GLY A 234 -27.23 15.72 -9.46
C GLY A 234 -27.30 15.78 -7.93
N ASP A 235 -26.48 16.63 -7.30
CA ASP A 235 -26.41 16.78 -5.85
C ASP A 235 -27.59 17.58 -5.28
N THR A 236 -27.77 17.49 -3.96
CA THR A 236 -28.77 18.26 -3.20
C THR A 236 -28.20 19.53 -2.56
N ARG A 237 -27.00 19.95 -2.98
CA ARG A 237 -26.32 21.19 -2.57
C ARG A 237 -25.63 21.84 -3.76
N PHE A 238 -25.53 23.15 -3.78
CA PHE A 238 -24.86 23.90 -4.85
C PHE A 238 -24.37 25.26 -4.37
N GLU A 239 -23.17 25.66 -4.80
CA GLU A 239 -22.60 26.97 -4.53
C GLU A 239 -22.72 27.88 -5.76
N VAL A 240 -23.53 28.93 -5.66
CA VAL A 240 -23.65 29.94 -6.71
C VAL A 240 -22.47 30.91 -6.60
N LYS A 241 -21.58 30.93 -7.60
CA LYS A 241 -20.34 31.74 -7.60
C LYS A 241 -20.42 32.95 -8.53
N GLY A 242 -19.43 33.84 -8.46
CA GLY A 242 -19.29 35.00 -9.35
C GLY A 242 -20.33 36.10 -9.10
N LEU A 243 -20.82 36.20 -7.86
CA LEU A 243 -21.79 37.20 -7.43
C LEU A 243 -21.09 38.52 -7.08
N SER A 244 -21.84 39.63 -7.16
CA SER A 244 -21.34 40.96 -6.78
C SER A 244 -21.43 41.17 -5.28
N LEU A 245 -20.51 41.96 -4.70
CA LEU A 245 -20.53 42.36 -3.27
C LEU A 245 -21.83 43.10 -2.91
N SER A 246 -22.23 43.03 -1.64
CA SER A 246 -23.37 43.76 -1.04
C SER A 246 -24.67 43.68 -1.84
N THR A 247 -24.90 42.58 -2.57
CA THR A 247 -26.00 42.45 -3.53
C THR A 247 -26.97 41.37 -3.07
N LYS A 248 -28.26 41.72 -3.00
CA LYS A 248 -29.31 40.74 -2.70
C LYS A 248 -29.60 39.88 -3.92
N TYR A 249 -29.49 38.57 -3.76
CA TYR A 249 -29.87 37.57 -4.75
C TYR A 249 -31.05 36.74 -4.28
N TYR A 250 -31.91 36.39 -5.23
CA TYR A 250 -32.98 35.42 -5.11
C TYR A 250 -32.53 34.17 -5.87
N ILE A 251 -32.55 33.02 -5.20
CA ILE A 251 -32.09 31.73 -5.72
C ILE A 251 -33.25 30.76 -5.67
N LYS A 252 -33.50 30.06 -6.77
CA LYS A 252 -34.44 28.94 -6.82
C LYS A 252 -33.79 27.76 -7.50
N VAL A 253 -34.34 26.59 -7.23
CA VAL A 253 -33.92 25.34 -7.86
C VAL A 253 -35.06 24.85 -8.75
N ARG A 254 -34.69 24.45 -9.96
CA ARG A 254 -35.57 23.86 -10.94
C ARG A 254 -35.26 22.37 -11.04
N THR A 255 -36.22 21.54 -10.69
CA THR A 255 -36.15 20.10 -11.00
C THR A 255 -36.37 19.91 -12.50
N ILE A 256 -35.44 19.26 -13.19
CA ILE A 256 -35.51 19.03 -14.64
C ILE A 256 -35.66 17.54 -14.95
N THR A 257 -36.40 17.22 -16.01
CA THR A 257 -36.41 15.86 -16.59
C THR A 257 -35.34 15.72 -17.65
N ARG A 258 -34.91 16.79 -18.31
CA ARG A 258 -33.87 16.80 -19.35
C ARG A 258 -33.30 18.22 -19.49
N VAL A 259 -32.15 18.34 -20.15
CA VAL A 259 -31.53 19.61 -20.58
C VAL A 259 -31.87 19.86 -22.06
N GLY A 260 -32.61 20.94 -22.37
CA GLY A 260 -33.04 21.27 -23.74
C GLY A 260 -34.27 22.19 -23.83
N GLU A 261 -34.63 22.61 -25.05
CA GLU A 261 -35.84 23.40 -25.30
C GLU A 261 -37.12 22.54 -25.16
N ASN A 262 -38.15 23.11 -24.53
CA ASN A 262 -39.47 22.51 -24.27
C ASN A 262 -39.54 21.37 -23.23
N ASP A 263 -38.55 21.26 -22.34
CA ASP A 263 -38.50 20.21 -21.31
C ASP A 263 -39.49 20.40 -20.16
N ALA A 264 -39.94 19.28 -19.58
CA ALA A 264 -40.79 19.28 -18.41
C ALA A 264 -39.96 19.61 -17.16
N TYR A 265 -40.27 20.72 -16.52
CA TYR A 265 -39.58 21.16 -15.31
C TYR A 265 -40.55 21.66 -14.25
N LYS A 266 -40.03 21.79 -13.02
CA LYS A 266 -40.74 22.42 -11.92
C LYS A 266 -39.80 23.26 -11.05
N ASP A 267 -40.06 24.56 -11.01
CA ASP A 267 -39.38 25.50 -10.11
C ASP A 267 -39.95 25.40 -8.69
N CYS A 268 -39.08 25.47 -7.68
CA CYS A 268 -39.50 25.75 -6.30
C CYS A 268 -39.68 27.26 -6.06
N ALA A 269 -40.21 27.62 -4.89
CA ALA A 269 -40.20 29.01 -4.44
C ALA A 269 -38.74 29.47 -4.19
N PRO A 270 -38.38 30.73 -4.53
CA PRO A 270 -37.03 31.22 -4.30
C PRO A 270 -36.76 31.46 -2.81
N VAL A 271 -35.50 31.30 -2.42
CA VAL A 271 -34.91 31.86 -1.20
C VAL A 271 -34.10 33.11 -1.56
N SER A 272 -33.73 33.94 -0.58
CA SER A 272 -32.88 35.09 -0.86
C SER A 272 -31.79 35.27 0.19
N ALA A 273 -30.62 35.75 -0.25
CA ALA A 273 -29.53 36.16 0.61
C ALA A 273 -28.80 37.36 0.01
N THR A 274 -28.11 38.13 0.86
CA THR A 274 -27.31 39.28 0.44
C THR A 274 -25.85 38.93 0.64
N THR A 275 -25.05 39.02 -0.43
CA THR A 275 -23.60 38.82 -0.36
C THR A 275 -22.92 39.84 0.56
N LEU A 276 -21.77 39.48 1.10
CA LEU A 276 -21.01 40.32 2.01
C LEU A 276 -20.40 41.55 1.31
N ASP A 277 -19.99 42.53 2.08
CA ASP A 277 -19.42 43.80 1.60
C ASP A 277 -17.91 43.77 1.30
N ASP A 278 -17.25 42.65 1.58
CA ASP A 278 -15.85 42.40 1.22
C ASP A 278 -15.64 40.98 0.69
N TYR A 279 -14.52 40.74 0.02
CA TYR A 279 -14.14 39.44 -0.49
C TYR A 279 -13.73 38.51 0.65
N LYS A 280 -14.00 37.21 0.50
CA LYS A 280 -13.52 36.21 1.45
C LYS A 280 -11.98 36.19 1.41
N PRO A 281 -11.29 36.34 2.56
CA PRO A 281 -9.83 36.26 2.59
C PRO A 281 -9.32 34.92 2.05
N GLU A 282 -8.19 34.96 1.34
CA GLU A 282 -7.54 33.76 0.82
C GLU A 282 -6.88 32.93 1.94
N LYS A 283 -6.38 31.74 1.60
CA LYS A 283 -5.61 30.92 2.54
C LYS A 283 -4.32 31.66 2.94
N VAL A 284 -3.91 31.53 4.19
CA VAL A 284 -2.58 32.00 4.63
C VAL A 284 -1.54 30.96 4.25
N GLU A 285 -0.48 31.38 3.56
CA GLU A 285 0.60 30.51 3.10
C GLU A 285 1.94 30.84 3.77
N ASN A 286 2.93 29.97 3.56
CA ASN A 286 4.32 30.16 4.00
C ASN A 286 4.44 30.43 5.51
N VAL A 287 3.60 29.78 6.32
CA VAL A 287 3.68 29.85 7.78
C VAL A 287 4.92 29.11 8.25
N THR A 288 5.78 29.81 8.98
CA THR A 288 7.02 29.28 9.58
C THR A 288 6.95 29.40 11.09
N LEU A 289 7.67 28.50 11.77
CA LEU A 289 7.76 28.45 13.23
C LEU A 289 9.22 28.35 13.67
N GLU A 290 9.59 29.18 14.63
CA GLU A 290 10.92 29.20 15.25
C GLU A 290 10.77 29.24 16.78
N LYS A 291 11.53 28.40 17.49
CA LYS A 291 11.66 28.48 18.94
C LYS A 291 12.65 29.57 19.31
N THR A 292 12.26 30.47 20.21
CA THR A 292 13.08 31.59 20.69
C THR A 292 13.14 31.62 22.21
N ASP A 293 14.04 32.41 22.79
CA ASP A 293 14.11 32.65 24.24
C ASP A 293 12.79 33.19 24.83
N ASN A 294 11.95 33.82 24.01
CA ASN A 294 10.69 34.45 24.42
C ASN A 294 9.45 33.62 24.08
N GLY A 295 9.60 32.37 23.62
CA GLY A 295 8.51 31.49 23.23
C GLY A 295 8.54 31.08 21.75
N MET A 296 7.38 30.79 21.18
CA MET A 296 7.24 30.26 19.82
C MET A 296 6.89 31.38 18.83
N LYS A 297 7.82 31.72 17.93
CA LYS A 297 7.64 32.79 16.94
C LYS A 297 7.12 32.23 15.61
N LEU A 298 5.98 32.75 15.18
CA LEU A 298 5.34 32.48 13.91
C LEU A 298 5.55 33.65 12.94
N ASN A 299 5.83 33.35 11.67
CA ASN A 299 5.84 34.34 10.59
C ASN A 299 5.12 33.77 9.37
N TRP A 300 4.39 34.60 8.62
CA TRP A 300 3.67 34.20 7.41
C TRP A 300 3.62 35.34 6.39
N GLU A 301 3.12 35.06 5.19
CA GLU A 301 2.91 36.07 4.16
C GLU A 301 1.53 36.72 4.25
N ALA A 302 1.44 38.00 3.87
CA ALA A 302 0.17 38.71 3.85
C ALA A 302 -0.80 38.03 2.87
N SER A 303 -1.96 37.60 3.36
CA SER A 303 -2.98 36.93 2.53
C SER A 303 -3.94 37.94 1.91
N ASN A 304 -4.25 37.76 0.62
CA ASN A 304 -5.12 38.64 -0.13
C ASN A 304 -6.53 38.73 0.51
N GLY A 305 -7.09 39.94 0.57
CA GLY A 305 -8.37 40.20 1.23
C GLY A 305 -8.34 40.17 2.76
N SER A 306 -7.20 39.90 3.41
CA SER A 306 -7.06 39.93 4.87
C SER A 306 -6.64 41.30 5.37
N THR A 307 -7.29 41.79 6.44
CA THR A 307 -6.84 42.95 7.22
C THR A 307 -6.36 42.58 8.64
N MET A 308 -6.70 41.38 9.08
CA MET A 308 -6.31 40.78 10.36
C MET A 308 -6.09 39.27 10.20
N TYR A 309 -5.46 38.64 11.18
CA TYR A 309 -5.21 37.21 11.23
C TYR A 309 -5.61 36.65 12.59
N ASP A 310 -6.42 35.58 12.58
CA ASP A 310 -6.68 34.81 13.79
C ASP A 310 -5.62 33.69 13.91
N VAL A 311 -4.90 33.65 15.03
CA VAL A 311 -3.87 32.65 15.33
C VAL A 311 -4.43 31.61 16.30
N TYR A 312 -4.23 30.33 16.00
CA TYR A 312 -4.73 29.21 16.80
C TYR A 312 -3.61 28.24 17.17
N ARG A 313 -3.77 27.55 18.30
CA ARG A 313 -2.87 26.49 18.78
C ARG A 313 -3.63 25.21 19.16
N SER A 314 -3.02 24.06 18.94
CA SER A 314 -3.47 22.76 19.45
C SER A 314 -2.29 21.99 20.06
N VAL A 315 -2.61 20.98 20.88
CA VAL A 315 -1.62 20.05 21.47
C VAL A 315 -1.17 18.97 20.49
N SER A 316 -1.87 18.80 19.37
CA SER A 316 -1.59 17.78 18.36
C SER A 316 -2.08 18.20 16.98
N ARG A 317 -1.63 17.52 15.91
CA ARG A 317 -1.90 17.90 14.52
C ARG A 317 -3.39 17.91 14.18
N PHE A 318 -4.14 16.95 14.70
CA PHE A 318 -5.57 16.73 14.49
C PHE A 318 -6.39 16.90 15.79
N GLY A 319 -5.82 17.61 16.77
CA GLY A 319 -6.50 18.00 17.98
C GLY A 319 -7.49 19.15 17.76
N THR A 320 -8.12 19.59 18.83
CA THR A 320 -8.92 20.82 18.82
C THR A 320 -7.99 22.03 18.86
N TYR A 321 -8.15 22.94 17.89
CA TYR A 321 -7.40 24.18 17.82
C TYR A 321 -8.15 25.29 18.55
N GLU A 322 -7.49 25.91 19.52
CA GLU A 322 -8.02 27.02 20.30
C GLU A 322 -7.40 28.34 19.82
N LYS A 323 -8.22 29.40 19.76
CA LYS A 323 -7.75 30.71 19.32
C LYS A 323 -6.87 31.33 20.39
N LEU A 324 -5.67 31.74 20.03
CA LEU A 324 -4.76 32.50 20.89
C LEU A 324 -5.02 34.00 20.81
N ASP A 325 -5.01 34.56 19.60
CA ASP A 325 -5.13 36.00 19.41
C ASP A 325 -5.64 36.39 18.00
N THR A 326 -5.89 37.69 17.80
CA THR A 326 -6.11 38.34 16.49
C THR A 326 -5.09 39.45 16.30
N VAL A 327 -4.28 39.37 15.24
CA VAL A 327 -3.22 40.35 14.97
C VAL A 327 -3.39 41.00 13.61
N THR A 328 -2.85 42.21 13.43
CA THR A 328 -2.78 42.90 12.13
C THR A 328 -1.47 42.66 11.39
N GLU A 329 -0.41 42.33 12.15
CA GLU A 329 0.92 42.03 11.61
C GLU A 329 0.97 40.60 11.05
N THR A 330 1.96 40.32 10.20
CA THR A 330 2.21 38.97 9.65
C THR A 330 3.21 38.16 10.48
N SER A 331 3.28 38.46 11.78
CA SER A 331 4.08 37.72 12.75
C SER A 331 3.40 37.71 14.11
N PHE A 332 3.62 36.65 14.89
CA PHE A 332 3.10 36.51 16.24
C PHE A 332 4.08 35.71 17.10
N VAL A 333 4.22 36.07 18.37
CA VAL A 333 5.01 35.30 19.34
C VAL A 333 4.06 34.78 20.40
N ASP A 334 3.91 33.46 20.45
CA ASP A 334 3.26 32.79 21.56
C ASP A 334 4.24 32.73 22.74
N THR A 335 4.06 33.65 23.69
CA THR A 335 4.90 33.77 24.89
C THR A 335 4.51 32.81 26.01
N ASN A 336 3.46 32.01 25.83
CA ASN A 336 3.02 30.99 26.79
C ASN A 336 2.70 29.68 26.06
N PRO A 337 3.67 29.09 25.34
CA PRO A 337 3.49 27.82 24.66
C PRO A 337 3.22 26.69 25.67
N ASN A 338 2.72 25.56 25.20
CA ASN A 338 2.62 24.35 26.02
C ASN A 338 4.02 23.91 26.47
N GLU A 339 4.09 23.30 27.67
CA GLU A 339 5.35 22.89 28.32
C GLU A 339 6.22 22.03 27.41
N SER A 340 5.63 20.99 26.80
CA SER A 340 6.28 20.23 25.74
C SER A 340 6.33 21.05 24.46
N GLN A 341 7.53 21.25 23.93
CA GLN A 341 7.71 22.01 22.68
C GLN A 341 7.02 21.32 21.49
N TYR A 342 6.92 19.99 21.53
CA TYR A 342 6.31 19.15 20.50
C TYR A 342 4.77 19.07 20.60
N LYS A 343 4.17 19.66 21.63
CA LYS A 343 2.71 19.81 21.77
C LYS A 343 2.23 21.21 21.36
N ASN A 344 2.90 21.86 20.39
CA ASN A 344 2.53 23.19 19.91
C ASN A 344 2.31 23.17 18.39
N TYR A 345 1.06 23.00 17.98
CA TYR A 345 0.62 23.01 16.59
C TYR A 345 -0.16 24.28 16.29
N TYR A 346 0.27 25.04 15.29
CA TYR A 346 -0.35 26.33 14.97
C TYR A 346 -1.06 26.32 13.62
N LYS A 347 -2.19 27.03 13.55
CA LYS A 347 -2.90 27.36 12.32
C LYS A 347 -3.29 28.83 12.32
N ILE A 348 -3.29 29.43 11.14
CA ILE A 348 -3.57 30.85 10.96
C ILE A 348 -4.65 30.98 9.89
N ARG A 349 -5.57 31.93 10.04
CA ARG A 349 -6.52 32.26 8.98
C ARG A 349 -6.67 33.76 8.82
N GLY A 350 -6.75 34.18 7.57
CA GLY A 350 -7.01 35.56 7.19
C GLY A 350 -8.42 35.98 7.59
N LYS A 351 -8.59 37.24 7.96
CA LYS A 351 -9.87 37.81 8.37
C LYS A 351 -9.96 39.26 7.89
N ASN A 352 -11.17 39.70 7.52
CA ASN A 352 -11.50 41.10 7.39
C ASN A 352 -12.76 41.44 8.22
N SER A 353 -13.34 42.62 8.01
CA SER A 353 -14.55 43.04 8.73
C SER A 353 -15.79 42.25 8.36
N ALA A 354 -15.80 41.62 7.18
CA ALA A 354 -16.97 40.96 6.60
C ALA A 354 -16.92 39.44 6.76
N ASP A 355 -15.75 38.83 6.55
CA ASP A 355 -15.59 37.39 6.36
C ASP A 355 -14.24 36.85 6.91
N ILE A 356 -14.11 35.53 6.93
CA ILE A 356 -12.96 34.79 7.46
C ILE A 356 -12.52 33.75 6.42
N GLY A 357 -11.24 33.76 6.09
CA GLY A 357 -10.61 32.81 5.18
C GLY A 357 -10.41 31.41 5.77
N PRO A 358 -9.99 30.45 4.94
CA PRO A 358 -9.65 29.11 5.39
C PRO A 358 -8.38 29.13 6.27
N PHE A 359 -8.22 28.07 7.09
CA PHE A 359 -6.98 27.85 7.84
C PHE A 359 -5.80 27.56 6.91
N SER A 360 -4.63 28.03 7.30
CA SER A 360 -3.34 27.59 6.81
C SER A 360 -3.17 26.09 7.04
N ASP A 361 -2.19 25.51 6.36
CA ASP A 361 -1.66 24.21 6.79
C ASP A 361 -1.06 24.35 8.20
N PRO A 362 -1.10 23.29 9.03
CA PRO A 362 -0.53 23.35 10.37
C PRO A 362 1.00 23.47 10.30
N VAL A 363 1.58 24.21 11.25
CA VAL A 363 3.02 24.24 11.49
C VAL A 363 3.32 23.82 12.94
N SER A 364 4.39 23.07 13.15
CA SER A 364 4.89 22.66 14.47
C SER A 364 6.38 22.34 14.37
N ILE A 365 7.04 22.17 15.50
CA ILE A 365 8.43 21.69 15.52
C ILE A 365 8.53 20.30 14.88
N GLU A 366 7.54 19.42 15.09
CA GLU A 366 7.52 18.08 14.48
C GLU A 366 7.37 18.14 12.96
N ILE A 367 6.51 19.03 12.43
CA ILE A 367 6.35 19.22 10.98
C ILE A 367 7.61 19.83 10.37
N ASN A 368 8.27 20.77 11.06
CA ASN A 368 9.54 21.33 10.61
C ASN A 368 10.65 20.26 10.58
N MET A 369 10.68 19.41 11.61
CA MET A 369 11.68 18.36 11.79
C MET A 369 11.49 17.23 10.78
N PHE A 370 10.29 16.66 10.65
CA PHE A 370 10.06 15.45 9.85
C PHE A 370 9.38 15.68 8.49
N GLY A 371 9.07 16.93 8.17
CA GLY A 371 8.39 17.30 6.94
C GLY A 371 6.89 17.00 6.97
N LYS A 372 6.18 17.53 5.97
CA LYS A 372 4.71 17.45 5.89
C LYS A 372 4.16 16.03 5.66
N ASN A 373 5.01 15.14 5.11
CA ASN A 373 4.67 13.79 4.68
C ASN A 373 4.83 12.74 5.80
N MET A 374 5.43 13.11 6.92
CA MET A 374 5.34 12.33 8.16
C MET A 374 4.18 12.86 9.00
N TYR A 375 3.20 12.00 9.24
CA TYR A 375 2.06 12.30 10.08
C TYR A 375 2.33 11.78 11.48
N VAL A 376 2.77 12.67 12.36
CA VAL A 376 2.91 12.37 13.79
C VAL A 376 1.53 12.49 14.45
N PHE A 377 1.04 11.37 14.97
CA PHE A 377 -0.21 11.25 15.69
C PHE A 377 0.05 11.19 17.20
N ASN A 378 -0.88 11.76 17.97
CA ASN A 378 -0.95 11.60 19.42
C ASN A 378 -2.31 10.99 19.81
N ASP A 379 -2.42 10.34 20.97
CA ASP A 379 -3.66 9.73 21.45
C ASP A 379 -4.79 10.73 21.75
N THR A 380 -4.47 12.03 21.76
CA THR A 380 -5.43 13.15 21.84
C THR A 380 -6.00 13.59 20.49
N ASP A 381 -5.45 13.11 19.38
CA ASP A 381 -5.96 13.42 18.05
C ASP A 381 -7.36 12.84 17.85
N LYS A 382 -8.18 13.55 17.07
CA LYS A 382 -9.51 13.05 16.72
C LYS A 382 -9.37 11.85 15.80
N ALA A 383 -9.80 10.69 16.26
CA ALA A 383 -9.71 9.46 15.50
C ALA A 383 -10.43 9.52 14.12
N ALA A 384 -11.51 10.29 13.99
CA ALA A 384 -12.14 10.55 12.69
C ALA A 384 -11.21 11.23 11.68
N ASP A 385 -10.35 12.15 12.14
CA ASP A 385 -9.38 12.84 11.29
C ASP A 385 -8.18 11.93 10.97
N ILE A 386 -7.76 11.07 11.91
CA ILE A 386 -6.77 10.01 11.65
C ILE A 386 -7.30 9.06 10.57
N ASN A 387 -8.51 8.53 10.75
CA ASN A 387 -9.17 7.63 9.79
C ASN A 387 -9.30 8.27 8.42
N LYS A 388 -9.68 9.56 8.38
CA LYS A 388 -9.78 10.29 7.13
C LYS A 388 -8.43 10.41 6.44
N VAL A 389 -7.38 10.86 7.14
CA VAL A 389 -6.09 11.11 6.48
C VAL A 389 -5.44 9.80 6.04
N THR A 390 -5.54 8.73 6.82
CA THR A 390 -4.98 7.42 6.42
C THR A 390 -5.73 6.82 5.24
N ALA A 391 -7.07 6.95 5.20
CA ALA A 391 -7.87 6.53 4.05
C ALA A 391 -7.57 7.37 2.79
N ASP A 392 -7.44 8.70 2.92
CA ASP A 392 -7.10 9.60 1.81
C ASP A 392 -5.71 9.25 1.23
N ILE A 393 -4.72 8.94 2.08
CA ILE A 393 -3.39 8.52 1.62
C ILE A 393 -3.43 7.12 1.02
N PHE A 394 -4.18 6.17 1.60
CA PHE A 394 -4.37 4.86 1.00
C PHE A 394 -4.97 4.97 -0.40
N ALA A 395 -6.03 5.75 -0.58
CA ALA A 395 -6.67 5.96 -1.88
C ALA A 395 -5.69 6.51 -2.94
N LYS A 396 -4.75 7.38 -2.52
CA LYS A 396 -3.67 7.87 -3.39
C LYS A 396 -2.63 6.79 -3.68
N GLN A 397 -2.22 6.04 -2.67
CA GLN A 397 -1.07 5.15 -2.76
C GLN A 397 -1.40 3.72 -3.19
N HIS A 398 -2.65 3.27 -3.14
CA HIS A 398 -3.01 1.87 -3.38
C HIS A 398 -2.62 1.38 -4.77
N TYR A 399 -2.77 2.23 -5.79
CA TYR A 399 -2.41 1.93 -7.18
C TYR A 399 -1.21 2.74 -7.68
N ASN A 400 -0.48 3.42 -6.79
CA ASN A 400 0.62 4.32 -7.14
C ASN A 400 1.99 3.63 -7.10
N GLN A 401 2.10 2.49 -7.77
CA GLN A 401 3.28 1.63 -7.69
C GLN A 401 4.57 2.38 -8.03
N PHE A 402 4.60 3.20 -9.07
CA PHE A 402 5.82 3.94 -9.48
C PHE A 402 5.73 5.45 -9.21
N GLY A 403 4.92 5.84 -8.24
CA GLY A 403 4.75 7.22 -7.82
C GLY A 403 5.96 7.83 -7.12
N THR A 404 5.95 9.16 -7.05
CA THR A 404 6.98 9.94 -6.34
C THR A 404 6.65 10.22 -4.88
N ASP A 405 5.39 10.00 -4.49
CA ASP A 405 4.94 10.28 -3.12
C ASP A 405 5.50 9.23 -2.13
N ARG A 406 5.86 9.71 -0.93
CA ARG A 406 6.38 8.93 0.20
C ARG A 406 5.68 9.38 1.46
N TYR A 407 5.21 8.45 2.30
CA TYR A 407 4.47 8.79 3.52
C TYR A 407 4.91 7.95 4.71
N ALA A 408 4.88 8.56 5.89
CA ALA A 408 5.03 7.86 7.16
C ALA A 408 3.87 8.19 8.11
N PHE A 409 3.28 7.18 8.72
CA PHE A 409 2.32 7.30 9.81
C PHE A 409 3.02 6.96 11.12
N ALA A 410 3.24 7.96 11.97
CA ALA A 410 4.02 7.80 13.19
C ALA A 410 3.16 8.05 14.42
N PHE A 411 2.94 7.03 15.22
CA PHE A 411 2.06 7.09 16.38
C PHE A 411 2.90 7.24 17.65
N LYS A 412 2.73 8.33 18.39
CA LYS A 412 3.29 8.44 19.76
C LYS A 412 2.73 7.36 20.66
N ALA A 413 3.45 7.07 21.75
CA ALA A 413 2.96 6.22 22.82
C ALA A 413 1.54 6.66 23.22
N GLY A 414 0.61 5.71 23.25
CA GLY A 414 -0.81 6.00 23.28
C GLY A 414 -1.69 4.82 22.94
N ASP A 415 -2.96 4.93 23.31
CA ASP A 415 -4.00 3.95 23.00
C ASP A 415 -5.02 4.51 22.01
N TYR A 416 -4.87 4.14 20.74
CA TYR A 416 -5.69 4.63 19.63
C TYR A 416 -6.97 3.80 19.45
N VAL A 417 -7.32 2.96 20.43
CA VAL A 417 -8.42 1.99 20.40
C VAL A 417 -9.62 2.43 21.26
N LYS A 418 -9.51 3.51 22.06
CA LYS A 418 -10.53 3.90 23.04
C LYS A 418 -11.78 4.59 22.43
N THR A 419 -12.94 4.18 22.98
CA THR A 419 -14.30 4.13 22.41
C THR A 419 -15.01 5.44 22.05
N ASP A 420 -16.05 5.27 21.21
CA ASP A 420 -17.01 6.19 20.56
C ASP A 420 -16.55 6.84 19.23
N ALA A 421 -15.24 6.88 18.93
CA ALA A 421 -14.73 7.41 17.66
C ALA A 421 -13.51 6.68 17.07
N ASN A 422 -13.15 5.50 17.60
CA ASN A 422 -11.93 4.69 17.34
C ASN A 422 -11.19 4.91 16.02
N VAL A 423 -9.84 4.88 16.08
CA VAL A 423 -9.06 4.67 14.86
C VAL A 423 -9.41 3.27 14.34
N ASP A 424 -9.89 3.21 13.11
CA ASP A 424 -10.33 1.98 12.48
C ASP A 424 -9.11 1.20 11.94
N THR A 425 -9.37 0.12 11.22
CA THR A 425 -8.37 -0.59 10.45
C THR A 425 -7.72 0.37 9.45
N ILE A 426 -6.41 0.53 9.54
CA ILE A 426 -5.63 1.34 8.62
C ILE A 426 -5.19 0.45 7.45
N ASN A 427 -5.70 0.74 6.25
CA ASN A 427 -5.14 0.15 5.04
C ASN A 427 -3.92 0.97 4.61
N ILE A 428 -2.86 0.29 4.18
CA ILE A 428 -1.66 0.94 3.63
C ILE A 428 -1.38 0.43 2.21
N GLY A 429 -0.92 1.33 1.35
CA GLY A 429 -0.51 1.07 -0.03
C GLY A 429 0.95 1.46 -0.25
N TYR A 430 1.40 1.50 -1.51
CA TYR A 430 2.80 1.73 -1.87
C TYR A 430 3.45 2.91 -1.12
N TYR A 431 4.73 2.79 -0.82
CA TYR A 431 5.56 3.81 -0.18
C TYR A 431 4.99 4.42 1.11
N THR A 432 4.39 3.57 1.94
CA THR A 432 3.82 3.97 3.23
C THR A 432 4.44 3.13 4.34
N GLN A 433 5.04 3.81 5.32
CA GLN A 433 5.58 3.18 6.53
C GLN A 433 4.72 3.55 7.74
N VAL A 434 4.45 2.57 8.61
CA VAL A 434 3.82 2.80 9.91
C VAL A 434 4.86 2.60 11.02
N LEU A 435 4.92 3.55 11.95
CA LEU A 435 5.90 3.60 13.03
C LEU A 435 5.18 3.79 14.36
N GLY A 436 5.46 2.96 15.35
CA GLY A 436 5.23 3.30 16.75
C GLY A 436 6.44 4.02 17.33
N LEU A 437 6.20 5.16 17.99
CA LEU A 437 7.22 6.01 18.58
C LEU A 437 7.34 5.81 20.11
N GLY A 438 6.81 4.70 20.64
CA GLY A 438 7.07 4.29 22.02
C GLY A 438 8.48 3.69 22.19
N LYS A 439 8.96 3.60 23.43
CA LYS A 439 10.20 2.87 23.77
C LYS A 439 10.07 1.39 23.39
N VAL A 440 8.88 0.83 23.63
CA VAL A 440 8.55 -0.58 23.36
C VAL A 440 7.22 -0.70 22.60
N PRO A 441 6.98 -1.82 21.87
CA PRO A 441 5.78 -1.97 21.04
C PRO A 441 4.47 -1.88 21.81
N THR A 442 4.46 -2.23 23.10
CA THR A 442 3.30 -2.23 24.00
C THR A 442 2.83 -0.82 24.39
N GLU A 443 3.65 0.20 24.18
CA GLU A 443 3.30 1.60 24.44
C GLU A 443 2.47 2.22 23.31
N THR A 444 2.52 1.68 22.09
CA THR A 444 1.73 2.18 20.95
C THR A 444 0.71 1.14 20.52
N LYS A 445 -0.58 1.39 20.80
CA LYS A 445 -1.65 0.43 20.55
C LYS A 445 -2.54 0.87 19.40
N ILE A 446 -2.55 0.08 18.32
CA ILE A 446 -3.31 0.33 17.09
C ILE A 446 -4.35 -0.78 16.93
N ARG A 447 -5.56 -0.41 16.48
CA ARG A 447 -6.67 -1.36 16.32
C ARG A 447 -6.33 -2.48 15.34
N ASN A 448 -5.99 -2.11 14.10
CA ASN A 448 -5.55 -3.05 13.08
C ASN A 448 -4.85 -2.32 11.91
N ILE A 449 -4.02 -3.05 11.17
CA ILE A 449 -3.40 -2.61 9.92
C ILE A 449 -3.58 -3.71 8.87
N LYS A 450 -3.82 -3.30 7.62
CA LYS A 450 -3.92 -4.22 6.49
C LYS A 450 -3.17 -3.71 5.26
N VAL A 451 -2.72 -4.65 4.43
CA VAL A 451 -2.14 -4.39 3.11
C VAL A 451 -3.03 -5.06 2.05
N PRO A 452 -4.04 -4.35 1.52
CA PRO A 452 -4.91 -4.88 0.47
C PRO A 452 -4.18 -5.18 -0.83
N ALA A 453 -4.55 -6.25 -1.54
CA ALA A 453 -4.00 -6.58 -2.86
C ALA A 453 -4.18 -5.43 -3.86
N ALA A 454 -3.08 -5.00 -4.49
CA ALA A 454 -3.07 -3.97 -5.52
C ALA A 454 -3.52 -4.49 -6.90
N LEU A 455 -3.50 -5.81 -7.12
CA LEU A 455 -3.95 -6.43 -8.37
C LEU A 455 -5.29 -7.15 -8.20
N SER A 456 -5.95 -7.42 -9.33
CA SER A 456 -7.24 -8.12 -9.37
C SER A 456 -7.15 -9.55 -8.82
N ASN A 457 -8.30 -10.15 -8.49
CA ASN A 457 -8.39 -11.51 -7.96
C ASN A 457 -7.59 -11.76 -6.68
N ASN A 458 -7.53 -10.74 -5.81
CA ASN A 458 -6.78 -10.75 -4.56
C ASN A 458 -5.27 -10.98 -4.74
N ASN A 459 -4.72 -10.69 -5.92
CA ASN A 459 -3.32 -10.92 -6.19
C ASN A 459 -2.43 -9.84 -5.54
N ALA A 460 -1.60 -10.27 -4.60
CA ALA A 460 -0.66 -9.45 -3.84
C ALA A 460 0.78 -9.53 -4.38
N THR A 461 1.05 -10.17 -5.52
CA THR A 461 2.42 -10.30 -6.10
C THR A 461 3.09 -8.97 -6.40
N CYS A 462 2.34 -7.87 -6.46
CA CYS A 462 2.90 -6.51 -6.61
C CYS A 462 2.74 -5.64 -5.37
N ASN A 463 2.36 -6.17 -4.21
CA ASN A 463 2.26 -5.39 -2.96
C ASN A 463 3.63 -5.15 -2.33
N PHE A 464 4.35 -4.17 -2.86
CA PHE A 464 5.73 -3.84 -2.46
C PHE A 464 5.80 -2.57 -1.61
N TRP A 465 7.00 -2.32 -1.07
CA TRP A 465 7.43 -1.02 -0.54
C TRP A 465 6.45 -0.48 0.51
N VAL A 466 6.19 -1.28 1.53
CA VAL A 466 5.48 -0.88 2.75
C VAL A 466 6.30 -1.26 3.97
N GLY A 467 6.03 -0.69 5.14
CA GLY A 467 6.76 -1.09 6.36
C GLY A 467 5.94 -0.89 7.62
N PHE A 468 6.17 -1.72 8.64
CA PHE A 468 5.51 -1.57 9.93
C PHE A 468 6.42 -1.94 11.10
N GLU A 469 6.57 -1.03 12.06
CA GLU A 469 7.52 -1.19 13.15
C GLU A 469 7.02 -0.69 14.51
N ASN A 470 7.49 -1.38 15.56
CA ASN A 470 7.47 -0.93 16.96
C ASN A 470 6.09 -0.58 17.54
N ALA A 471 5.07 -1.40 17.27
CA ALA A 471 3.72 -1.18 17.78
C ALA A 471 2.97 -2.50 18.10
N THR A 472 1.87 -2.34 18.82
CA THR A 472 0.92 -3.40 19.12
C THR A 472 -0.27 -3.35 18.18
N ILE A 473 -0.61 -4.49 17.57
CA ILE A 473 -1.94 -4.72 17.00
C ILE A 473 -2.78 -5.41 18.06
N VAL A 474 -3.75 -4.67 18.62
CA VAL A 474 -4.52 -5.13 19.78
C VAL A 474 -5.55 -6.18 19.43
N ASP A 475 -5.87 -7.06 20.37
CA ASP A 475 -7.03 -7.97 20.24
C ASP A 475 -8.35 -7.20 20.39
N THR A 476 -9.36 -7.45 19.55
CA THR A 476 -10.78 -7.09 19.79
C THR A 476 -11.70 -8.31 19.87
N ASP A 477 -12.96 -8.17 20.26
CA ASP A 477 -13.86 -9.31 20.50
C ASP A 477 -14.21 -10.17 19.24
N ASP A 478 -13.83 -9.75 18.03
CA ASP A 478 -14.25 -10.32 16.73
C ASP A 478 -13.28 -11.36 16.10
N ASN A 479 -12.35 -11.98 16.83
CA ASN A 479 -11.10 -12.50 16.23
C ASN A 479 -11.07 -14.00 15.87
N GLY A 480 -12.08 -14.50 15.16
CA GLY A 480 -12.10 -15.85 14.57
C GLY A 480 -12.05 -15.92 13.04
N ASP A 481 -12.29 -14.81 12.35
CA ASP A 481 -12.38 -14.70 10.89
C ASP A 481 -11.12 -14.02 10.31
N ASP A 482 -10.65 -14.47 9.13
CA ASP A 482 -9.60 -13.80 8.34
C ASP A 482 -9.92 -12.30 8.15
N TYR A 483 -11.21 -11.94 8.11
CA TYR A 483 -11.66 -10.56 8.03
C TYR A 483 -11.14 -9.66 9.16
N TYR A 484 -10.95 -10.18 10.38
CA TYR A 484 -10.50 -9.40 11.53
C TYR A 484 -9.01 -9.63 11.88
N ALA A 485 -8.31 -10.44 11.08
CA ALA A 485 -6.90 -10.71 11.24
C ALA A 485 -6.05 -9.45 10.97
N PHE A 486 -4.84 -9.45 11.53
CA PHE A 486 -3.76 -8.61 11.03
C PHE A 486 -3.37 -9.15 9.65
N GLN A 487 -3.79 -8.47 8.58
CA GLN A 487 -3.67 -8.98 7.22
C GLN A 487 -2.57 -8.23 6.46
N TRP A 488 -1.36 -8.75 6.59
CA TRP A 488 -0.16 -8.23 5.94
C TRP A 488 0.08 -8.94 4.60
N GLY A 489 -0.88 -8.75 3.68
CA GLY A 489 -0.87 -9.33 2.34
C GLY A 489 0.13 -8.65 1.42
N ALA A 490 1.42 -8.79 1.74
CA ALA A 490 2.51 -8.14 1.02
C ALA A 490 3.46 -9.15 0.37
N SER A 491 4.17 -8.70 -0.67
CA SER A 491 5.25 -9.44 -1.32
C SER A 491 6.63 -8.93 -0.84
N GLN A 492 7.63 -8.80 -1.73
CA GLN A 492 8.97 -8.35 -1.38
C GLN A 492 8.99 -6.89 -0.87
N ALA A 493 10.07 -6.53 -0.14
CA ALA A 493 10.28 -5.18 0.42
C ALA A 493 9.13 -4.66 1.30
N ALA A 494 8.61 -5.54 2.15
CA ALA A 494 7.51 -5.24 3.07
C ALA A 494 7.82 -5.69 4.52
N PRO A 495 8.89 -5.17 5.15
CA PRO A 495 9.32 -5.64 6.46
C PRO A 495 8.29 -5.30 7.55
N ALA A 496 8.03 -6.27 8.41
CA ALA A 496 7.30 -6.10 9.65
C ALA A 496 8.23 -6.44 10.83
N ARG A 497 8.60 -5.44 11.63
CA ARG A 497 9.64 -5.59 12.66
C ARG A 497 9.17 -5.14 14.03
N ARG A 498 9.64 -5.81 15.08
CA ARG A 498 9.47 -5.35 16.46
C ARG A 498 8.01 -5.12 16.83
N LEU A 499 7.14 -6.09 16.56
CA LEU A 499 5.69 -5.94 16.77
C LEU A 499 5.18 -6.81 17.92
N ASN A 500 4.09 -6.38 18.54
CA ASN A 500 3.30 -7.20 19.46
C ASN A 500 1.93 -7.47 18.81
N ILE A 501 1.73 -8.66 18.26
CA ILE A 501 0.54 -9.00 17.49
C ILE A 501 -0.39 -9.89 18.32
N GLU A 502 -1.43 -9.28 18.88
CA GLU A 502 -2.37 -9.97 19.78
C GLU A 502 -3.46 -10.74 19.02
N ARG A 503 -3.62 -10.47 17.72
CA ARG A 503 -4.55 -11.15 16.81
C ARG A 503 -3.88 -12.27 16.02
N ARG A 504 -4.70 -13.07 15.31
CA ARG A 504 -4.21 -13.94 14.24
C ARG A 504 -3.63 -13.07 13.11
N ALA A 505 -2.49 -13.49 12.57
CA ALA A 505 -1.83 -12.81 11.46
C ALA A 505 -1.93 -13.64 10.18
N VAL A 506 -2.30 -13.00 9.07
CA VAL A 506 -2.35 -13.62 7.75
C VAL A 506 -1.46 -12.81 6.80
N PHE A 507 -0.55 -13.50 6.12
CA PHE A 507 0.44 -12.85 5.25
C PHE A 507 0.05 -12.83 3.77
N ASP A 508 -1.21 -13.10 3.45
CA ASP A 508 -1.77 -12.94 2.10
C ASP A 508 -3.02 -12.05 2.11
N TRP A 509 -3.50 -11.73 0.91
CA TRP A 509 -4.82 -11.15 0.74
C TRP A 509 -5.79 -12.25 0.29
N TRP A 510 -6.63 -12.74 1.21
CA TRP A 510 -7.73 -13.69 0.93
C TRP A 510 -7.31 -14.94 0.14
N ASN A 511 -6.19 -15.56 0.52
CA ASN A 511 -5.57 -16.70 -0.17
C ASN A 511 -5.24 -16.47 -1.67
N GLY A 512 -5.15 -15.20 -2.10
CA GLY A 512 -4.65 -14.85 -3.44
C GLY A 512 -3.13 -15.03 -3.54
N TRP A 513 -2.57 -14.91 -4.74
CA TRP A 513 -1.13 -15.08 -4.94
C TRP A 513 -0.34 -14.02 -4.17
N ALA A 514 0.71 -14.44 -3.48
CA ALA A 514 1.61 -13.57 -2.72
C ALA A 514 3.04 -14.12 -2.76
N SER A 515 4.03 -13.22 -2.79
CA SER A 515 5.46 -13.56 -2.90
C SER A 515 6.29 -12.81 -1.85
N GLY A 516 5.82 -12.85 -0.61
CA GLY A 516 6.52 -12.30 0.55
C GLY A 516 7.68 -13.18 0.98
N GLY A 517 8.28 -12.95 2.14
CA GLY A 517 8.12 -11.80 3.00
C GLY A 517 9.05 -11.95 4.20
N PHE A 518 9.17 -10.89 4.99
CA PHE A 518 10.12 -10.82 6.09
C PHE A 518 9.46 -10.29 7.36
N VAL A 519 9.56 -11.08 8.44
CA VAL A 519 9.17 -10.66 9.79
C VAL A 519 10.33 -10.89 10.74
N ALA A 520 10.64 -9.88 11.56
CA ALA A 520 11.65 -10.02 12.60
C ALA A 520 11.25 -9.41 13.94
N ASP A 521 11.89 -9.88 15.01
CA ASP A 521 11.80 -9.29 16.37
C ASP A 521 10.37 -9.16 16.91
N THR A 522 9.47 -10.03 16.46
CA THR A 522 8.01 -9.88 16.64
C THR A 522 7.44 -10.96 17.54
N LYS A 523 6.52 -10.58 18.41
CA LYS A 523 5.74 -11.49 19.25
C LYS A 523 4.36 -11.71 18.66
N PHE A 524 4.02 -12.98 18.42
CA PHE A 524 2.69 -13.40 18.03
C PHE A 524 2.01 -14.12 19.19
N HIS A 525 0.84 -13.64 19.61
CA HIS A 525 0.03 -14.32 20.64
C HIS A 525 -0.87 -15.41 20.07
N LYS A 526 -1.13 -15.38 18.76
CA LYS A 526 -1.95 -16.33 18.01
C LYS A 526 -1.17 -16.88 16.81
N GLU A 527 -1.79 -17.77 16.03
CA GLU A 527 -1.14 -18.29 14.82
C GLU A 527 -0.88 -17.19 13.78
N CYS A 528 0.21 -17.36 13.03
CA CYS A 528 0.63 -16.47 11.96
C CYS A 528 0.99 -17.30 10.72
N GLY A 529 0.72 -16.80 9.51
CA GLY A 529 0.98 -17.61 8.30
C GLY A 529 0.12 -17.31 7.09
N SER A 530 0.33 -18.05 6.00
CA SER A 530 -0.50 -17.99 4.79
C SER A 530 -0.30 -19.21 3.89
N ASN A 531 -1.36 -19.92 3.51
CA ASN A 531 -1.21 -21.08 2.61
C ASN A 531 -0.87 -20.70 1.16
N SER A 532 -1.02 -19.43 0.78
CA SER A 532 -0.86 -18.97 -0.60
C SER A 532 0.48 -18.27 -0.85
N GLN A 533 1.18 -17.87 0.22
CA GLN A 533 2.54 -17.33 0.13
C GLN A 533 3.49 -18.32 -0.54
N GLN A 534 4.22 -17.86 -1.56
CA GLN A 534 5.22 -18.67 -2.27
C GLN A 534 6.37 -19.06 -1.34
N GLN A 535 6.89 -18.08 -0.61
CA GLN A 535 7.95 -18.23 0.39
C GLN A 535 7.71 -17.27 1.56
N TYR A 536 8.38 -17.50 2.70
CA TYR A 536 8.36 -16.55 3.81
C TYR A 536 9.50 -16.79 4.80
N TYR A 537 10.01 -15.71 5.41
CA TYR A 537 11.10 -15.77 6.38
C TYR A 537 10.76 -15.08 7.70
N TYR A 538 10.93 -15.82 8.79
CA TYR A 538 10.78 -15.35 10.16
C TYR A 538 12.13 -15.42 10.90
N ARG A 539 12.57 -14.29 11.47
CA ARG A 539 13.82 -14.20 12.23
C ARG A 539 13.57 -13.69 13.65
N ASN A 540 14.04 -14.43 14.66
CA ASN A 540 14.03 -13.97 16.06
C ASN A 540 12.63 -13.55 16.58
N CYS A 541 11.59 -14.26 16.15
CA CYS A 541 10.23 -14.03 16.63
C CYS A 541 9.90 -14.89 17.87
N ASP A 542 8.97 -14.43 18.70
CA ASP A 542 8.27 -15.27 19.67
C ASP A 542 6.94 -15.74 19.08
N MET A 543 6.90 -17.00 18.64
CA MET A 543 5.76 -17.62 17.99
C MET A 543 4.90 -18.31 19.03
N GLY A 544 4.06 -17.60 19.78
CA GLY A 544 3.31 -18.14 20.92
C GLY A 544 2.43 -19.38 20.62
N VAL A 545 2.15 -19.67 19.34
CA VAL A 545 1.37 -20.85 18.91
C VAL A 545 2.07 -21.62 17.77
N ARG A 546 1.90 -21.19 16.50
CA ARG A 546 2.53 -21.80 15.32
C ARG A 546 2.63 -20.80 14.16
N ALA A 547 3.63 -20.99 13.32
CA ALA A 547 3.64 -20.50 11.94
C ALA A 547 2.99 -21.56 11.02
N PHE A 548 2.15 -21.16 10.07
CA PHE A 548 1.49 -22.09 9.14
C PHE A 548 1.57 -21.60 7.69
N GLY A 549 1.56 -22.53 6.74
CA GLY A 549 1.34 -22.22 5.33
C GLY A 549 2.46 -21.42 4.67
N VAL A 550 3.05 -22.03 3.64
CA VAL A 550 3.89 -21.47 2.58
C VAL A 550 3.92 -22.55 1.49
N ASN A 551 4.14 -22.20 0.22
CA ASN A 551 4.15 -23.20 -0.86
C ASN A 551 5.52 -23.84 -1.12
N TRP A 552 6.59 -23.04 -1.21
CA TRP A 552 7.86 -23.47 -1.82
C TRP A 552 9.05 -23.42 -0.87
N ASN A 553 9.20 -22.33 -0.10
CA ASN A 553 10.35 -22.14 0.79
C ASN A 553 9.97 -21.39 2.07
N HIS A 554 9.83 -22.11 3.19
CA HIS A 554 9.48 -21.54 4.49
C HIS A 554 10.67 -21.61 5.44
N MET A 555 11.14 -20.46 5.89
CA MET A 555 12.30 -20.37 6.78
C MET A 555 11.91 -19.77 8.13
N VAL A 556 12.25 -20.48 9.20
CA VAL A 556 12.08 -20.03 10.58
C VAL A 556 13.42 -20.11 11.29
N GLN A 557 13.98 -18.97 11.67
CA GLN A 557 15.31 -18.88 12.26
C GLN A 557 15.30 -18.15 13.59
N GLY A 558 15.90 -18.76 14.62
CA GLY A 558 16.01 -18.14 15.93
C GLY A 558 14.65 -17.85 16.57
N CYS A 559 13.54 -18.41 16.08
CA CYS A 559 12.23 -18.18 16.67
C CYS A 559 12.01 -19.07 17.91
N THR A 560 11.47 -18.50 18.98
CA THR A 560 10.98 -19.22 20.17
C THR A 560 9.50 -19.52 20.05
N GLY A 561 8.96 -20.38 20.94
CA GLY A 561 7.54 -20.71 20.98
C GLY A 561 7.03 -21.54 19.79
N THR A 562 7.79 -21.63 18.70
CA THR A 562 7.34 -22.22 17.44
C THR A 562 7.04 -23.70 17.55
N THR A 563 5.79 -24.06 17.23
CA THR A 563 5.34 -25.44 17.06
C THR A 563 5.18 -25.77 15.58
N ILE A 564 6.27 -25.75 14.80
CA ILE A 564 6.25 -26.38 13.48
C ILE A 564 6.10 -27.89 13.69
N SER A 565 5.20 -28.52 12.93
CA SER A 565 4.97 -29.97 13.00
C SER A 565 6.31 -30.70 12.82
N ARG A 566 6.88 -31.20 13.93
CA ARG A 566 8.16 -31.92 13.91
C ARG A 566 8.04 -33.31 13.28
N MET A 567 6.82 -33.73 12.93
CA MET A 567 6.57 -34.99 12.26
C MET A 567 7.17 -34.95 10.85
N GLY A 568 8.13 -35.82 10.57
CA GLY A 568 8.82 -35.88 9.28
C GLY A 568 10.06 -34.98 9.15
N MET A 569 10.34 -34.13 10.14
CA MET A 569 11.56 -33.32 10.15
C MET A 569 12.80 -34.16 10.49
N ARG A 570 13.92 -33.87 9.83
CA ARG A 570 15.26 -34.45 10.08
C ARG A 570 16.26 -33.33 10.37
N SER A 571 17.36 -33.65 11.04
CA SER A 571 18.43 -32.68 11.27
C SER A 571 19.04 -32.19 9.95
N LEU A 572 19.35 -30.90 9.88
CA LEU A 572 20.22 -30.35 8.84
C LEU A 572 21.63 -30.96 8.97
N LYS A 573 22.33 -31.13 7.85
CA LYS A 573 23.71 -31.63 7.75
C LYS A 573 24.68 -30.72 8.53
N LYS A 574 24.45 -29.39 8.57
CA LYS A 574 25.21 -28.47 9.43
C LYS A 574 25.02 -28.71 10.93
N GLY A 575 23.93 -29.35 11.35
CA GLY A 575 23.61 -29.60 12.77
C GLY A 575 23.05 -28.39 13.52
N ASN A 576 22.70 -27.30 12.82
CA ASN A 576 22.17 -26.05 13.39
C ASN A 576 20.63 -25.98 13.42
N GLY A 577 19.94 -27.01 12.91
CA GLY A 577 18.49 -26.96 12.70
C GLY A 577 17.89 -28.27 12.20
N MET A 578 16.64 -28.19 11.75
CA MET A 578 15.87 -29.32 11.19
C MET A 578 15.09 -28.90 9.95
N SER A 579 14.73 -29.86 9.11
CA SER A 579 13.95 -29.66 7.89
C SER A 579 13.05 -30.86 7.56
N ASN A 580 11.86 -30.62 7.00
CA ASN A 580 10.98 -31.68 6.48
C ASN A 580 11.09 -31.88 4.96
N TRP A 581 12.11 -31.31 4.31
CA TRP A 581 12.27 -31.40 2.87
C TRP A 581 12.44 -32.85 2.38
N TYR A 582 13.01 -33.74 3.21
CA TYR A 582 13.08 -35.20 2.93
C TYR A 582 11.73 -35.87 2.68
N THR A 583 10.62 -35.25 3.11
CA THR A 583 9.26 -35.74 2.88
C THR A 583 8.48 -34.87 1.89
N ARG A 584 9.18 -34.15 0.98
CA ARG A 584 8.61 -33.15 0.07
C ARG A 584 7.90 -31.99 0.77
N GLY A 585 8.31 -31.69 2.01
CA GLY A 585 7.94 -30.44 2.68
C GLY A 585 8.78 -29.26 2.20
N HIS A 586 8.53 -28.09 2.78
CA HIS A 586 9.20 -26.83 2.44
C HIS A 586 9.67 -26.07 3.69
N ASP A 587 9.58 -26.67 4.88
CA ASP A 587 9.95 -26.03 6.15
C ASP A 587 11.42 -26.27 6.49
N THR A 588 12.14 -25.18 6.69
CA THR A 588 13.48 -25.15 7.27
C THR A 588 13.44 -24.40 8.60
N VAL A 589 13.94 -25.02 9.66
CA VAL A 589 14.04 -24.43 11.00
C VAL A 589 15.48 -24.39 11.44
N VAL A 590 16.04 -23.19 11.64
CA VAL A 590 17.37 -22.99 12.22
C VAL A 590 17.22 -22.47 13.65
N ASN A 591 17.91 -23.11 14.59
CA ASN A 591 17.64 -22.92 16.02
C ASN A 591 18.02 -21.52 16.53
N LYS A 592 19.09 -20.95 15.99
CA LYS A 592 19.73 -19.71 16.46
C LYS A 592 20.08 -18.82 15.28
N THR A 593 20.03 -17.51 15.48
CA THR A 593 20.63 -16.54 14.57
C THR A 593 22.07 -16.31 15.02
N PRO A 594 23.09 -16.71 14.23
CA PRO A 594 24.49 -16.68 14.69
C PRO A 594 24.97 -15.30 15.14
N VAL A 595 24.61 -14.25 14.39
CA VAL A 595 24.94 -12.87 14.69
C VAL A 595 23.86 -11.96 14.13
N ASP A 596 23.34 -11.03 14.93
CA ASP A 596 22.41 -10.02 14.45
C ASP A 596 22.46 -8.77 15.30
N ARG A 597 22.05 -7.66 14.71
CA ARG A 597 21.73 -6.41 15.40
C ARG A 597 20.35 -6.02 14.90
N GLU A 598 19.42 -5.70 15.79
CA GLU A 598 18.10 -5.26 15.33
C GLU A 598 18.19 -3.83 14.76
N LYS A 599 17.27 -3.51 13.83
CA LYS A 599 17.27 -2.22 13.14
C LYS A 599 17.10 -1.05 14.13
N PRO A 600 17.88 0.04 14.00
CA PRO A 600 17.62 1.26 14.75
C PRO A 600 16.22 1.82 14.47
N PHE A 601 15.57 2.37 15.49
CA PHE A 601 14.23 2.94 15.38
C PHE A 601 14.10 4.26 16.13
N LEU A 602 13.29 5.15 15.56
CA LEU A 602 12.92 6.44 16.13
C LEU A 602 11.85 6.23 17.22
N TYR A 603 12.02 6.90 18.36
CA TYR A 603 11.00 6.98 19.40
C TYR A 603 10.97 8.37 20.05
N PHE A 604 9.87 8.67 20.74
CA PHE A 604 9.71 9.88 21.51
C PHE A 604 9.84 9.56 23.00
N ASP A 605 10.81 10.17 23.66
CA ASP A 605 11.05 10.00 25.09
C ASP A 605 10.29 11.05 25.88
N GLU A 606 9.10 10.69 26.37
CA GLU A 606 8.23 11.58 27.15
C GLU A 606 8.92 12.14 28.41
N GLU A 607 9.88 11.41 29.00
CA GLU A 607 10.59 11.85 30.21
C GLU A 607 11.54 13.02 29.95
N SER A 608 12.20 13.02 28.79
CA SER A 608 13.13 14.07 28.41
C SER A 608 12.54 15.07 27.42
N ASP A 609 11.26 14.91 27.04
CA ASP A 609 10.58 15.68 25.99
C ASP A 609 11.45 15.81 24.74
N SER A 610 11.95 14.68 24.22
CA SER A 610 12.88 14.67 23.08
C SER A 610 12.72 13.44 22.17
N TYR A 611 13.04 13.61 20.90
CA TYR A 611 13.14 12.50 19.95
C TYR A 611 14.51 11.83 20.06
N LYS A 612 14.52 10.49 20.01
CA LYS A 612 15.72 9.67 20.11
C LYS A 612 15.68 8.53 19.11
N VAL A 613 16.85 8.05 18.71
CA VAL A 613 17.01 6.81 17.94
C VAL A 613 17.63 5.77 18.87
N PHE A 614 16.92 4.68 19.12
CA PHE A 614 17.49 3.54 19.84
C PHE A 614 18.27 2.68 18.86
N VAL A 615 19.52 2.36 19.21
CA VAL A 615 20.44 1.51 18.45
C VAL A 615 20.62 0.21 19.24
N PRO A 616 19.92 -0.87 18.85
CA PRO A 616 20.07 -2.17 19.51
C PRO A 616 21.51 -2.68 19.47
N ALA A 617 21.94 -3.36 20.53
CA ALA A 617 23.27 -3.95 20.63
C ALA A 617 23.39 -5.21 19.74
N LEU A 618 24.63 -5.53 19.33
CA LEU A 618 24.94 -6.78 18.65
C LEU A 618 24.62 -7.99 19.54
N ARG A 619 23.97 -9.00 18.98
CA ARG A 619 23.66 -10.28 19.62
C ARG A 619 24.34 -11.41 18.85
N LYS A 620 24.77 -12.43 19.59
CA LYS A 620 25.34 -13.68 19.06
C LYS A 620 24.47 -14.85 19.51
N ASP A 621 24.31 -15.85 18.66
CA ASP A 621 23.48 -17.04 18.90
C ASP A 621 22.09 -16.74 19.47
N SER A 622 21.47 -15.68 18.93
CA SER A 622 20.23 -15.14 19.45
C SER A 622 19.03 -16.04 19.10
N ALA A 623 18.01 -15.97 19.95
CA ALA A 623 16.70 -16.54 19.67
C ALA A 623 15.62 -15.77 20.44
N GLY A 624 14.46 -15.60 19.83
CA GLY A 624 13.34 -14.82 20.34
C GLY A 624 13.57 -13.32 20.21
N ILE A 625 12.56 -12.57 20.65
CA ILE A 625 12.53 -11.11 20.59
C ILE A 625 13.63 -10.47 21.47
N SER A 626 14.07 -9.28 21.07
CA SER A 626 15.10 -8.47 21.73
C SER A 626 14.57 -7.63 22.89
N TRP A 627 13.25 -7.47 22.99
CA TRP A 627 12.56 -6.57 23.91
C TRP A 627 11.59 -7.30 24.83
N THR A 628 11.15 -6.62 25.88
CA THR A 628 10.03 -7.03 26.74
C THR A 628 8.98 -5.93 26.81
N PRO A 629 7.77 -6.19 27.30
CA PRO A 629 6.72 -5.17 27.40
C PRO A 629 7.10 -3.90 28.18
N GLU A 630 8.20 -3.91 28.93
CA GLU A 630 8.71 -2.79 29.72
C GLU A 630 10.18 -2.43 29.42
N ASP A 631 10.88 -3.14 28.53
CA ASP A 631 12.31 -2.95 28.25
C ASP A 631 12.61 -3.00 26.75
N MET A 632 13.36 -2.00 26.25
CA MET A 632 13.78 -1.92 24.84
C MET A 632 14.78 -3.01 24.45
N GLY A 633 15.42 -3.65 25.42
CA GLY A 633 16.55 -4.54 25.20
C GLY A 633 17.89 -3.80 25.35
N GLN A 634 19.00 -4.53 25.19
CA GLN A 634 20.33 -3.93 25.23
C GLN A 634 20.57 -3.06 23.99
N GLY A 635 21.11 -1.87 24.20
CA GLY A 635 21.40 -0.89 23.15
C GLY A 635 21.59 0.52 23.73
N THR A 636 21.73 1.51 22.86
CA THR A 636 21.97 2.91 23.24
C THR A 636 20.98 3.84 22.56
N SER A 637 20.46 4.83 23.30
CA SER A 637 19.59 5.87 22.75
C SER A 637 20.39 7.12 22.40
N LEU A 638 20.42 7.47 21.13
CA LEU A 638 21.04 8.68 20.61
C LEU A 638 20.01 9.82 20.52
N SER A 639 20.37 11.01 21.00
CA SER A 639 19.56 12.23 20.86
C SER A 639 19.45 12.63 19.39
N VAL A 640 18.23 12.86 18.90
CA VAL A 640 18.04 13.33 17.51
C VAL A 640 18.64 14.72 17.33
N ASP A 641 18.42 15.62 18.29
CA ASP A 641 18.88 17.01 18.20
C ASP A 641 20.42 17.13 18.21
N ASP A 642 21.11 16.23 18.92
CA ASP A 642 22.57 16.29 19.08
C ASP A 642 23.33 15.43 18.08
N CYS A 643 22.78 14.27 17.70
CA CYS A 643 23.50 13.25 16.93
C CYS A 643 23.05 13.15 15.46
N PHE A 644 21.90 13.72 15.08
CA PHE A 644 21.33 13.55 13.74
C PHE A 644 21.12 14.88 13.01
N TYR A 645 21.40 14.86 11.71
CA TYR A 645 20.89 15.84 10.78
C TYR A 645 19.63 15.29 10.12
N ILE A 646 18.54 16.05 10.13
CA ILE A 646 17.32 15.67 9.42
C ILE A 646 17.37 16.21 7.99
N ALA A 647 17.58 15.32 7.02
CA ALA A 647 17.63 15.64 5.61
C ALA A 647 16.23 15.99 5.08
N ASN A 648 16.13 17.05 4.28
CA ASN A 648 14.92 17.51 3.63
C ASN A 648 15.06 17.36 2.10
N PRO A 649 14.15 16.63 1.42
CA PRO A 649 14.29 16.31 0.00
C PRO A 649 14.16 17.53 -0.93
N ASP A 650 13.55 18.61 -0.45
CA ASP A 650 13.37 19.86 -1.21
C ASP A 650 14.58 20.81 -1.07
N LYS A 651 15.55 20.48 -0.20
CA LYS A 651 16.66 21.39 0.18
C LYS A 651 18.04 20.77 0.13
N ASP A 652 18.16 19.51 0.51
CA ASP A 652 19.44 18.84 0.67
C ASP A 652 19.89 18.11 -0.59
N ASP A 653 21.19 18.18 -0.85
CA ASP A 653 21.88 17.50 -1.93
C ASP A 653 23.06 16.69 -1.39
N ALA A 654 23.80 16.03 -2.27
CA ALA A 654 24.96 15.23 -1.86
C ALA A 654 26.00 16.07 -1.10
N GLN A 655 26.20 17.33 -1.47
CA GLN A 655 27.20 18.21 -0.84
C GLN A 655 26.78 18.58 0.59
N SER A 656 25.53 18.98 0.80
CA SER A 656 25.03 19.34 2.14
C SER A 656 25.07 18.13 3.08
N LEU A 657 24.65 16.95 2.60
CA LEU A 657 24.65 15.72 3.37
C LEU A 657 26.07 15.24 3.70
N ASN A 658 26.98 15.24 2.72
CA ASN A 658 28.40 14.92 2.94
C ASN A 658 29.07 15.86 3.95
N ALA A 659 28.67 17.13 3.99
CA ALA A 659 29.18 18.07 4.99
C ALA A 659 28.77 17.69 6.41
N GLN A 660 27.56 17.13 6.61
CA GLN A 660 27.10 16.66 7.92
C GLN A 660 27.75 15.33 8.31
N LEU A 661 27.84 14.38 7.37
CA LEU A 661 28.55 13.12 7.58
C LEU A 661 30.02 13.35 7.98
N LYS A 662 30.70 14.32 7.35
CA LYS A 662 32.07 14.70 7.70
C LYS A 662 32.20 15.26 9.13
N LYS A 663 31.19 15.98 9.62
CA LYS A 663 31.14 16.43 11.03
C LYS A 663 30.95 15.27 11.99
N GLY A 664 30.46 14.13 11.52
CA GLY A 664 30.13 12.95 12.33
C GLY A 664 28.66 12.87 12.71
N MET A 665 27.81 13.68 12.07
CA MET A 665 26.36 13.52 12.24
C MET A 665 25.92 12.21 11.58
N ASN A 666 24.92 11.59 12.19
CA ASN A 666 24.04 10.64 11.54
C ASN A 666 23.02 11.38 10.68
N ILE A 667 22.32 10.68 9.77
CA ILE A 667 21.29 11.28 8.91
C ILE A 667 19.96 10.55 9.11
N ILE A 668 18.89 11.32 9.33
CA ILE A 668 17.51 10.85 9.16
C ILE A 668 16.96 11.48 7.89
N PHE A 669 16.45 10.68 6.97
CA PHE A 669 15.81 11.15 5.75
C PHE A 669 14.30 11.28 5.95
N GLN A 670 13.76 12.48 5.78
CA GLN A 670 12.31 12.70 5.68
C GLN A 670 11.74 11.90 4.49
N PRO A 671 10.44 11.51 4.52
CA PRO A 671 9.79 10.85 3.39
C PRO A 671 9.86 11.70 2.12
N GLY A 672 10.63 11.25 1.14
CA GLY A 672 10.82 11.92 -0.15
C GLY A 672 11.87 11.24 -1.03
N ILE A 673 12.19 11.87 -2.15
CA ILE A 673 13.20 11.41 -3.12
C ILE A 673 14.36 12.41 -3.12
N TYR A 674 15.58 11.92 -2.94
CA TYR A 674 16.81 12.69 -2.86
C TYR A 674 17.68 12.36 -4.07
N HIS A 675 18.01 13.37 -4.85
CA HIS A 675 18.93 13.24 -5.97
C HIS A 675 20.36 13.58 -5.53
N VAL A 676 21.32 12.68 -5.77
CA VAL A 676 22.72 12.83 -5.36
C VAL A 676 23.67 12.81 -6.55
N ASN A 677 24.29 13.95 -6.82
CA ASN A 677 25.22 14.15 -7.95
C ASN A 677 26.67 13.69 -7.65
N GLU A 678 26.94 13.26 -6.43
CA GLU A 678 28.13 12.51 -6.01
C GLU A 678 27.74 11.52 -4.91
N PRO A 679 28.56 10.48 -4.64
CA PRO A 679 28.27 9.54 -3.55
C PRO A 679 28.13 10.22 -2.19
N LEU A 680 27.18 9.74 -1.39
CA LEU A 680 27.17 9.98 0.05
C LEU A 680 28.32 9.18 0.69
N LYS A 681 29.27 9.88 1.30
CA LYS A 681 30.53 9.33 1.83
C LYS A 681 30.39 9.11 3.33
N VAL A 682 30.21 7.87 3.73
CA VAL A 682 30.16 7.46 5.14
C VAL A 682 31.55 6.99 5.55
N THR A 683 32.22 7.74 6.41
CA THR A 683 33.66 7.57 6.67
C THR A 683 34.02 7.45 8.14
N LYS A 684 33.05 7.51 9.05
CA LYS A 684 33.29 7.34 10.50
C LYS A 684 32.56 6.09 11.00
N ASN A 685 33.09 5.52 12.08
CA ASN A 685 32.43 4.40 12.75
C ASN A 685 31.03 4.79 13.23
N ASP A 686 30.16 3.79 13.35
CA ASP A 686 28.82 3.90 13.95
C ASP A 686 27.86 4.90 13.29
N GLN A 687 28.19 5.45 12.10
CA GLN A 687 27.29 6.37 11.40
C GLN A 687 26.01 5.66 10.92
N ILE A 688 24.88 6.30 11.14
CA ILE A 688 23.54 5.81 10.81
C ILE A 688 22.92 6.68 9.70
N LEU A 689 22.47 6.04 8.64
CA LEU A 689 21.59 6.62 7.62
C LEU A 689 20.22 5.92 7.74
N LEU A 690 19.24 6.62 8.33
CA LEU A 690 17.90 6.11 8.62
C LEU A 690 16.86 6.77 7.70
N GLY A 691 16.23 5.98 6.83
CA GLY A 691 15.11 6.41 5.99
C GLY A 691 13.76 6.26 6.69
N LEU A 692 12.92 7.31 6.60
CA LEU A 692 11.52 7.27 7.03
C LEU A 692 10.60 7.31 5.81
N GLY A 693 9.51 6.53 5.84
CA GLY A 693 8.52 6.49 4.77
C GLY A 693 9.07 6.00 3.43
N LEU A 694 10.06 5.09 3.46
CA LEU A 694 10.82 4.63 2.29
C LEU A 694 11.45 5.77 1.49
N ALA A 695 12.12 6.67 2.21
CA ALA A 695 12.98 7.69 1.63
C ALA A 695 13.87 7.05 0.55
N THR A 696 13.89 7.70 -0.61
CA THR A 696 14.51 7.17 -1.82
C THR A 696 15.71 8.01 -2.20
N ILE A 697 16.83 7.38 -2.55
CA ILE A 697 18.03 8.06 -3.06
C ILE A 697 18.23 7.65 -4.51
N VAL A 698 18.39 8.65 -5.39
CA VAL A 698 18.67 8.49 -6.82
C VAL A 698 20.07 9.03 -7.12
N PRO A 699 21.04 8.21 -7.53
CA PRO A 699 22.33 8.72 -7.96
C PRO A 699 22.23 9.33 -9.36
N ASP A 700 22.55 10.62 -9.48
CA ASP A 700 22.71 11.33 -10.76
C ASP A 700 24.18 11.30 -11.23
N ASN A 701 24.94 10.30 -10.79
CA ASN A 701 26.37 10.18 -11.00
C ASN A 701 26.76 8.75 -11.39
N ALA A 702 27.94 8.60 -11.99
CA ALA A 702 28.39 7.32 -12.53
C ALA A 702 29.07 6.39 -11.50
N ASP A 703 29.39 6.84 -10.28
CA ASP A 703 30.10 6.02 -9.28
C ASP A 703 29.09 5.21 -8.45
N THR A 704 28.42 5.86 -7.49
CA THR A 704 27.51 5.20 -6.57
C THR A 704 26.57 6.19 -5.86
N ALA A 705 25.51 5.69 -5.22
CA ALA A 705 24.67 6.53 -4.36
C ALA A 705 25.29 6.67 -2.96
N ILE A 706 25.74 5.56 -2.37
CA ILE A 706 26.34 5.52 -1.02
C ILE A 706 27.65 4.74 -1.06
N LYS A 707 28.71 5.35 -0.50
CA LYS A 707 30.03 4.75 -0.36
C LYS A 707 30.45 4.76 1.11
N VAL A 708 30.54 3.58 1.69
CA VAL A 708 30.99 3.37 3.08
C VAL A 708 32.47 3.01 3.08
N SER A 709 33.26 3.65 3.94
CA SER A 709 34.68 3.28 4.15
C SER A 709 34.81 1.97 4.92
N ASP A 710 36.02 1.41 5.05
CA ASP A 710 36.27 0.20 5.85
C ASP A 710 36.28 0.53 7.36
N VAL A 711 35.09 0.87 7.88
CA VAL A 711 34.82 1.33 9.25
C VAL A 711 33.73 0.48 9.90
N GLY A 712 33.81 0.30 11.21
CA GLY A 712 32.88 -0.52 11.99
C GLY A 712 31.56 0.20 12.29
N GLY A 713 30.51 -0.58 12.52
CA GLY A 713 29.27 -0.15 13.15
C GLY A 713 28.27 0.61 12.29
N VAL A 714 28.65 1.01 11.07
CA VAL A 714 27.77 1.75 10.15
C VAL A 714 26.43 1.04 9.97
N CYS A 715 25.34 1.80 9.96
CA CYS A 715 24.00 1.28 9.76
C CYS A 715 23.31 2.01 8.61
N LEU A 716 22.94 1.29 7.56
CA LEU A 716 22.00 1.78 6.55
C LEU A 716 20.64 1.13 6.84
N ALA A 717 19.58 1.93 6.99
CA ALA A 717 18.28 1.41 7.41
C ALA A 717 17.10 2.07 6.67
N GLY A 718 16.22 1.29 6.06
CA GLY A 718 14.92 1.76 5.55
C GLY A 718 14.99 2.69 4.33
N LEU A 719 15.96 2.47 3.44
CA LEU A 719 16.19 3.28 2.24
C LEU A 719 15.87 2.49 0.97
N LEU A 720 15.26 3.16 0.00
CA LEU A 720 15.19 2.69 -1.38
C LEU A 720 16.28 3.39 -2.19
N ILE A 721 17.14 2.64 -2.86
CA ILE A 721 18.16 3.16 -3.78
C ILE A 721 17.68 2.87 -5.20
N ASP A 722 17.28 3.93 -5.89
CA ASP A 722 16.65 3.87 -7.21
C ASP A 722 17.67 4.29 -8.26
N ALA A 723 18.00 3.41 -9.21
CA ALA A 723 19.05 3.67 -10.16
C ALA A 723 18.73 4.88 -11.05
N GLY A 724 19.65 5.84 -11.11
CA GLY A 724 19.64 6.89 -12.13
C GLY A 724 20.09 6.36 -13.49
N ASN A 725 20.39 7.28 -14.42
CA ASN A 725 20.65 6.91 -15.82
C ASN A 725 21.74 5.83 -15.99
N HIS A 726 22.84 5.91 -15.23
CA HIS A 726 23.86 4.85 -15.09
C HIS A 726 24.76 5.08 -13.88
N SER A 727 25.07 4.03 -13.12
CA SER A 727 26.11 4.00 -12.08
C SER A 727 26.89 2.68 -12.08
N ASP A 728 28.15 2.71 -11.67
CA ASP A 728 28.97 1.50 -11.51
C ASP A 728 28.38 0.62 -10.38
N SER A 729 27.97 1.25 -9.28
CA SER A 729 27.17 0.60 -8.24
C SER A 729 26.07 1.48 -7.67
N LEU A 730 25.17 0.94 -6.85
CA LEU A 730 24.21 1.75 -6.08
C LEU A 730 24.68 1.93 -4.63
N VAL A 731 25.20 0.88 -4.02
CA VAL A 731 25.81 0.92 -2.68
C VAL A 731 27.11 0.14 -2.67
N GLN A 732 28.16 0.74 -2.12
CA GLN A 732 29.45 0.11 -1.92
C GLN A 732 29.85 0.15 -0.44
N ILE A 733 30.14 -1.02 0.15
CA ILE A 733 30.61 -1.16 1.53
C ILE A 733 32.09 -1.54 1.53
N GLY A 734 32.96 -0.61 1.93
CA GLY A 734 34.42 -0.78 1.87
C GLY A 734 34.99 -0.61 0.45
N SER A 735 36.28 -0.31 0.37
CA SER A 735 37.02 -0.35 -0.90
C SER A 735 37.43 -1.78 -1.25
N GLU A 736 37.54 -2.10 -2.53
CA GLU A 736 38.04 -3.42 -2.95
C GLU A 736 39.41 -3.72 -2.33
N GLY A 737 39.58 -4.94 -1.82
CA GLY A 737 40.81 -5.39 -1.16
C GLY A 737 40.92 -4.98 0.30
N CYS A 738 39.99 -4.20 0.85
CA CYS A 738 39.97 -3.92 2.28
C CYS A 738 39.84 -5.24 3.09
N ASN A 739 40.41 -5.25 4.30
CA ASN A 739 40.57 -6.50 5.05
C ASN A 739 40.52 -6.31 6.58
N LYS A 740 39.89 -5.24 7.05
CA LYS A 740 39.70 -5.02 8.49
C LYS A 740 38.66 -6.00 9.04
N GLU A 741 38.83 -6.44 10.28
CA GLU A 741 37.93 -7.34 10.99
C GLU A 741 36.93 -6.51 11.81
N HIS A 742 35.64 -6.68 11.50
CA HIS A 742 34.53 -5.93 12.09
C HIS A 742 33.59 -6.81 12.93
N SER A 743 34.03 -8.00 13.38
CA SER A 743 33.14 -8.99 14.03
C SER A 743 32.47 -8.53 15.32
N GLU A 744 33.05 -7.54 16.02
CA GLU A 744 32.47 -6.96 17.24
C GLU A 744 31.63 -5.70 16.96
N ASN A 745 31.80 -5.07 15.80
CA ASN A 745 31.03 -3.90 15.38
C ASN A 745 30.78 -3.91 13.87
N PRO A 746 29.96 -4.84 13.34
CA PRO A 746 29.79 -4.98 11.91
C PRO A 746 29.02 -3.81 11.30
N THR A 747 29.28 -3.50 10.03
CA THR A 747 28.34 -2.73 9.22
C THR A 747 27.07 -3.56 9.00
N VAL A 748 25.90 -2.95 9.14
CA VAL A 748 24.60 -3.63 8.99
C VAL A 748 23.69 -2.89 8.02
N LEU A 749 23.09 -3.64 7.09
CA LEU A 749 22.10 -3.17 6.13
C LEU A 749 20.72 -3.71 6.51
N HIS A 750 19.78 -2.83 6.82
CA HIS A 750 18.40 -3.18 7.14
C HIS A 750 17.42 -2.59 6.14
N ASP A 751 16.57 -3.43 5.56
CA ASP A 751 15.47 -2.98 4.70
C ASP A 751 15.95 -2.06 3.58
N ILE A 752 17.14 -2.34 3.05
CA ILE A 752 17.67 -1.61 1.89
C ILE A 752 17.09 -2.22 0.64
N ILE A 753 16.45 -1.41 -0.16
CA ILE A 753 15.75 -1.82 -1.38
C ILE A 753 16.49 -1.22 -2.55
N TYR A 754 16.78 -2.01 -3.58
CA TYR A 754 17.44 -1.54 -4.80
C TYR A 754 16.48 -1.72 -5.96
N ARG A 755 16.31 -0.67 -6.76
CA ARG A 755 15.46 -0.71 -7.95
C ARG A 755 16.24 -0.24 -9.17
N VAL A 756 16.13 -1.00 -10.27
CA VAL A 756 16.70 -0.63 -11.57
C VAL A 756 15.60 -0.62 -12.64
N GLY A 757 15.06 0.56 -12.93
CA GLY A 757 13.95 0.74 -13.88
C GLY A 757 12.55 0.61 -13.25
N GLY A 758 11.51 0.50 -14.08
CA GLY A 758 10.11 0.39 -13.66
C GLY A 758 9.42 1.74 -13.45
N ALA A 759 10.16 2.74 -12.97
CA ALA A 759 9.68 4.12 -12.85
C ALA A 759 9.79 4.92 -14.16
N LYS A 760 9.21 6.13 -14.18
CA LYS A 760 9.20 7.02 -15.36
C LYS A 760 10.59 7.39 -15.89
N HIS A 761 11.61 7.39 -15.04
CA HIS A 761 12.98 7.64 -15.46
C HIS A 761 13.70 6.32 -15.78
N ARG A 762 14.70 6.40 -16.65
CA ARG A 762 15.53 5.25 -16.99
C ARG A 762 16.56 5.02 -15.89
N GLY A 763 16.63 3.78 -15.39
CA GLY A 763 17.62 3.32 -14.42
C GLY A 763 18.54 2.26 -15.02
N THR A 764 19.86 2.40 -14.90
CA THR A 764 20.82 1.32 -15.23
C THR A 764 21.96 1.27 -14.23
N VAL A 765 22.55 0.10 -14.04
CA VAL A 765 23.69 -0.10 -13.12
C VAL A 765 24.58 -1.24 -13.62
N ASP A 766 25.85 -1.24 -13.26
CA ASP A 766 26.67 -2.46 -13.38
C ASP A 766 26.37 -3.45 -12.24
N THR A 767 26.54 -3.04 -10.97
CA THR A 767 26.22 -3.88 -9.79
C THR A 767 25.38 -3.15 -8.75
N CYS A 768 24.24 -3.66 -8.29
CA CYS A 768 23.47 -2.92 -7.27
C CYS A 768 24.24 -2.77 -5.93
N LEU A 769 24.68 -3.88 -5.34
CA LEU A 769 25.34 -3.90 -4.03
C LEU A 769 26.71 -4.56 -4.11
N VAL A 770 27.75 -3.83 -3.70
CA VAL A 770 29.12 -4.35 -3.57
C VAL A 770 29.55 -4.33 -2.10
N ILE A 771 29.93 -5.49 -1.56
CA ILE A 771 30.38 -5.64 -0.16
C ILE A 771 31.83 -6.12 -0.14
N ASN A 772 32.74 -5.21 0.19
CA ASN A 772 34.16 -5.50 0.38
C ASN A 772 34.53 -5.66 1.86
N SER A 773 33.89 -4.90 2.76
CA SER A 773 34.18 -5.00 4.19
C SER A 773 33.76 -6.35 4.78
N ASN A 774 34.68 -6.95 5.53
CA ASN A 774 34.43 -8.21 6.23
C ASN A 774 33.32 -8.06 7.28
N ASN A 775 32.71 -9.18 7.68
CA ASN A 775 31.70 -9.28 8.74
C ASN A 775 30.41 -8.47 8.52
N THR A 776 30.21 -7.84 7.36
CA THR A 776 28.99 -7.10 7.03
C THR A 776 27.76 -8.00 7.19
N ILE A 777 26.70 -7.47 7.79
CA ILE A 777 25.41 -8.16 7.94
C ILE A 777 24.39 -7.53 6.98
N ILE A 778 23.81 -8.35 6.12
CA ILE A 778 22.62 -8.00 5.34
C ILE A 778 21.42 -8.59 6.07
N ASP A 779 20.54 -7.76 6.61
CA ASP A 779 19.33 -8.20 7.31
C ASP A 779 18.08 -7.62 6.66
N HIS A 780 17.55 -8.40 5.71
CA HIS A 780 16.52 -8.05 4.74
C HIS A 780 16.97 -7.01 3.72
N THR A 781 17.05 -7.44 2.46
CA THR A 781 17.20 -6.57 1.29
C THR A 781 16.41 -7.13 0.13
N TRP A 782 15.90 -6.24 -0.72
CA TRP A 782 15.38 -6.63 -2.02
C TRP A 782 16.15 -5.91 -3.12
N VAL A 783 16.80 -6.68 -3.97
CA VAL A 783 17.64 -6.20 -5.06
C VAL A 783 16.94 -6.54 -6.37
N TRP A 784 16.30 -5.56 -7.00
CA TRP A 784 15.34 -5.81 -8.08
C TRP A 784 15.67 -5.03 -9.36
N ARG A 785 16.04 -5.77 -10.41
CA ARG A 785 16.00 -5.24 -11.77
C ARG A 785 14.56 -5.32 -12.27
N ALA A 786 13.95 -4.18 -12.61
CA ALA A 786 12.53 -4.14 -12.91
C ALA A 786 12.10 -5.06 -14.07
N ASP A 787 11.15 -5.96 -13.80
CA ASP A 787 10.54 -6.83 -14.80
C ASP A 787 9.28 -6.23 -15.45
N HIS A 788 8.69 -5.20 -14.83
CA HIS A 788 7.51 -4.49 -15.29
C HIS A 788 7.55 -2.99 -14.96
N GLY A 789 6.64 -2.22 -15.57
CA GLY A 789 6.58 -0.77 -15.46
C GLY A 789 7.28 -0.07 -16.63
N ASP A 790 7.42 1.25 -16.51
CA ASP A 790 8.07 2.08 -17.53
C ASP A 790 9.58 1.80 -17.61
N ASN A 791 10.18 2.04 -18.77
CA ASN A 791 11.63 1.87 -19.00
C ASN A 791 12.19 0.48 -18.64
N THR A 792 11.40 -0.58 -18.81
CA THR A 792 11.82 -1.97 -18.59
C THR A 792 12.16 -2.68 -19.90
N GLY A 793 12.99 -3.72 -19.79
CA GLY A 793 13.37 -4.60 -20.90
C GLY A 793 14.89 -4.74 -21.06
N TRP A 794 15.29 -5.80 -21.76
CA TRP A 794 16.68 -6.27 -21.85
C TRP A 794 17.73 -5.20 -22.20
N TRP A 795 17.36 -4.22 -23.04
CA TRP A 795 18.27 -3.14 -23.44
C TRP A 795 18.00 -1.81 -22.70
N THR A 796 16.92 -1.72 -21.94
CA THR A 796 16.39 -0.48 -21.37
C THR A 796 16.94 -0.22 -19.97
N ASN A 797 16.65 -1.12 -19.04
CA ASN A 797 17.11 -1.10 -17.64
C ASN A 797 18.23 -2.12 -17.41
N LYS A 798 19.37 -1.87 -18.06
CA LYS A 798 20.52 -2.78 -17.95
C LYS A 798 21.02 -2.85 -16.51
N ALA A 799 21.18 -4.08 -16.02
CA ALA A 799 21.76 -4.38 -14.70
C ALA A 799 22.48 -5.71 -14.79
N LYS A 800 23.81 -5.72 -14.61
CA LYS A 800 24.60 -6.94 -14.79
C LYS A 800 24.49 -7.85 -13.58
N ILE A 801 24.81 -7.31 -12.40
CA ILE A 801 24.90 -8.07 -11.14
C ILE A 801 24.01 -7.44 -10.07
N GLY A 802 23.34 -8.27 -9.29
CA GLY A 802 22.58 -7.80 -8.13
C GLY A 802 23.49 -7.53 -6.94
N VAL A 803 24.12 -8.59 -6.42
CA VAL A 803 24.97 -8.55 -5.23
C VAL A 803 26.34 -9.15 -5.51
N GLU A 804 27.39 -8.40 -5.19
CA GLU A 804 28.78 -8.86 -5.21
C GLU A 804 29.35 -8.83 -3.78
N VAL A 805 29.79 -9.99 -3.28
CA VAL A 805 30.36 -10.12 -1.93
C VAL A 805 31.83 -10.54 -2.01
N ASN A 806 32.72 -9.60 -1.70
CA ASN A 806 34.17 -9.78 -1.70
C ASN A 806 34.76 -9.92 -0.29
N GLY A 807 34.08 -9.37 0.72
CA GLY A 807 34.47 -9.45 2.14
C GLY A 807 34.27 -10.84 2.74
N ASP A 808 35.15 -11.23 3.67
CA ASP A 808 35.03 -12.47 4.43
C ASP A 808 34.00 -12.35 5.55
N ASP A 809 33.45 -13.48 5.98
CA ASP A 809 32.53 -13.62 7.12
C ASP A 809 31.25 -12.76 7.01
N VAL A 810 30.87 -12.38 5.77
CA VAL A 810 29.62 -11.67 5.48
C VAL A 810 28.43 -12.60 5.71
N THR A 811 27.37 -12.10 6.34
CA THR A 811 26.16 -12.88 6.61
C THR A 811 24.93 -12.20 6.05
N ALA A 812 24.11 -12.94 5.30
CA ALA A 812 22.84 -12.49 4.74
C ALA A 812 21.66 -13.23 5.37
N TYR A 813 20.66 -12.48 5.80
CA TYR A 813 19.37 -12.93 6.32
C TYR A 813 18.26 -12.34 5.44
N GLY A 814 17.41 -13.19 4.85
CA GLY A 814 16.27 -12.69 4.07
C GLY A 814 16.72 -11.95 2.81
N LEU A 815 17.53 -12.61 1.97
CA LEU A 815 18.03 -12.04 0.72
C LEU A 815 17.00 -12.29 -0.40
N PHE A 816 16.55 -11.21 -1.04
CA PHE A 816 15.72 -11.25 -2.24
C PHE A 816 16.50 -10.56 -3.37
N CYS A 817 16.80 -11.26 -4.45
CA CYS A 817 17.59 -10.71 -5.56
C CYS A 817 17.06 -11.24 -6.89
N GLU A 818 16.65 -10.36 -7.81
CA GLU A 818 15.84 -10.77 -8.96
C GLU A 818 16.21 -10.07 -10.28
N HIS A 819 16.12 -10.86 -11.34
CA HIS A 819 16.06 -10.48 -12.76
C HIS A 819 17.33 -9.90 -13.40
N PHE A 820 18.51 -10.10 -12.82
CA PHE A 820 19.75 -9.55 -13.38
C PHE A 820 20.18 -10.23 -14.67
N GLN A 821 20.88 -9.48 -15.53
CA GLN A 821 21.25 -9.96 -16.87
C GLN A 821 22.37 -11.00 -16.82
N GLU A 822 23.20 -10.96 -15.79
CA GLU A 822 24.27 -11.92 -15.57
C GLU A 822 24.00 -12.65 -14.24
N TYR A 823 24.99 -12.73 -13.35
CA TYR A 823 24.81 -13.34 -12.03
C TYR A 823 23.96 -12.44 -11.14
N ASP A 824 22.90 -12.98 -10.53
CA ASP A 824 22.16 -12.22 -9.53
C ASP A 824 23.05 -12.02 -8.29
N ILE A 825 23.78 -13.06 -7.87
CA ILE A 825 24.68 -13.02 -6.72
C ILE A 825 26.03 -13.68 -7.06
N ILE A 826 27.12 -12.97 -6.82
CA ILE A 826 28.50 -13.50 -6.83
C ILE A 826 29.09 -13.39 -5.42
N TRP A 827 29.67 -14.48 -4.93
CA TRP A 827 30.30 -14.57 -3.62
C TRP A 827 31.75 -15.03 -3.71
N ARG A 828 32.67 -14.15 -3.31
CA ARG A 828 34.14 -14.34 -3.34
C ARG A 828 34.79 -14.39 -1.96
N GLY A 829 34.09 -13.92 -0.92
CA GLY A 829 34.58 -13.95 0.46
C GLY A 829 34.47 -15.34 1.12
N ASN A 830 35.45 -15.68 1.97
CA ASN A 830 35.43 -16.88 2.79
C ASN A 830 34.51 -16.73 4.00
N GLY A 831 34.02 -17.83 4.56
CA GLY A 831 33.20 -17.81 5.77
C GLY A 831 31.79 -17.24 5.57
N GLY A 832 31.40 -17.00 4.32
CA GLY A 832 30.10 -16.43 3.97
C GLY A 832 28.93 -17.29 4.42
N SER A 833 27.83 -16.64 4.80
CA SER A 833 26.60 -17.32 5.17
C SER A 833 25.36 -16.67 4.57
N THR A 834 24.44 -17.45 4.01
CA THR A 834 23.12 -16.99 3.54
C THR A 834 22.01 -17.84 4.16
N TYR A 835 21.13 -17.18 4.90
CA TYR A 835 19.93 -17.78 5.45
C TYR A 835 18.73 -17.18 4.75
N PHE A 836 18.02 -18.03 4.01
CA PHE A 836 16.96 -17.64 3.10
C PHE A 836 17.46 -16.86 1.88
N LEU A 837 17.18 -17.41 0.69
CA LEU A 837 17.23 -16.71 -0.59
C LEU A 837 15.89 -16.88 -1.29
N GLN A 838 15.38 -15.80 -1.86
CA GLN A 838 14.44 -15.85 -2.96
C GLN A 838 15.04 -15.14 -4.18
N ASN A 839 14.91 -15.78 -5.34
CA ASN A 839 15.37 -15.27 -6.61
C ASN A 839 14.37 -15.65 -7.71
N GLU A 840 14.20 -14.74 -8.66
CA GLU A 840 13.67 -15.03 -9.98
C GLU A 840 14.71 -14.64 -11.03
N LYS A 841 14.93 -15.48 -12.04
CA LYS A 841 15.80 -15.13 -13.17
C LYS A 841 15.13 -14.07 -14.05
N CYS A 842 15.95 -13.40 -14.87
CA CYS A 842 15.48 -12.39 -15.81
C CYS A 842 14.47 -12.99 -16.80
N TYR A 843 13.34 -12.31 -17.04
CA TYR A 843 12.28 -12.84 -17.91
C TYR A 843 12.62 -12.73 -19.40
N ASP A 844 13.57 -11.86 -19.72
CA ASP A 844 13.75 -11.22 -21.01
C ASP A 844 15.11 -11.45 -21.73
N PRO A 845 15.86 -12.55 -21.55
CA PRO A 845 16.93 -12.91 -22.48
C PRO A 845 16.41 -13.07 -23.92
N GLN A 846 17.11 -12.49 -24.90
CA GLN A 846 16.63 -12.42 -26.29
C GLN A 846 17.12 -13.55 -27.20
N SER A 847 18.12 -14.32 -26.76
CA SER A 847 18.67 -15.49 -27.47
C SER A 847 19.57 -16.29 -26.53
N GLN A 848 19.64 -17.61 -26.69
CA GLN A 848 20.56 -18.43 -25.89
C GLN A 848 22.02 -18.03 -26.14
N ASP A 849 22.46 -17.92 -27.39
CA ASP A 849 23.85 -17.57 -27.74
C ASP A 849 24.30 -16.20 -27.21
N GLY A 850 23.34 -15.29 -27.00
CA GLY A 850 23.57 -13.97 -26.41
C GLY A 850 23.49 -13.93 -24.88
N TRP A 851 23.18 -15.06 -24.24
CA TRP A 851 23.05 -15.21 -22.79
C TRP A 851 23.74 -16.50 -22.34
N MET A 852 25.07 -16.46 -22.36
CA MET A 852 25.96 -17.57 -22.01
C MET A 852 27.03 -17.08 -21.03
N SER A 853 27.34 -17.90 -20.03
CA SER A 853 28.44 -17.69 -19.08
C SER A 853 29.64 -18.57 -19.43
N HIS A 854 30.70 -18.54 -18.62
CA HIS A 854 31.94 -19.32 -18.81
C HIS A 854 32.50 -19.16 -20.23
N ASP A 855 32.69 -17.91 -20.65
CA ASP A 855 33.17 -17.54 -21.99
C ASP A 855 32.38 -18.16 -23.15
N GLY A 856 31.06 -18.29 -22.97
CA GLY A 856 30.16 -18.82 -23.99
C GLY A 856 30.00 -20.34 -23.97
N THR A 857 30.49 -21.03 -22.95
CA THR A 857 30.46 -22.50 -22.88
C THR A 857 29.31 -23.06 -22.04
N LYS A 858 28.64 -22.23 -21.23
CA LYS A 858 27.52 -22.63 -20.36
C LYS A 858 26.29 -21.77 -20.62
N ASN A 859 25.11 -22.38 -20.59
CA ASN A 859 23.85 -21.68 -20.82
C ASN A 859 23.47 -20.82 -19.61
N GLY A 860 23.28 -19.52 -19.83
CA GLY A 860 22.82 -18.57 -18.81
C GLY A 860 23.81 -18.33 -17.66
N PHE A 861 23.43 -17.46 -16.73
CA PHE A 861 24.23 -17.12 -15.54
C PHE A 861 23.51 -17.58 -14.27
N ALA A 862 24.23 -18.25 -13.39
CA ALA A 862 23.66 -18.78 -12.14
C ALA A 862 23.02 -17.66 -11.30
N ALA A 863 21.97 -18.01 -10.55
CA ALA A 863 21.39 -17.10 -9.56
C ALA A 863 22.36 -16.87 -8.39
N TYR A 864 23.13 -17.90 -8.03
CA TYR A 864 24.05 -17.86 -6.90
C TYR A 864 25.37 -18.55 -7.26
N LYS A 865 26.43 -17.77 -7.51
CA LYS A 865 27.78 -18.24 -7.79
C LYS A 865 28.68 -17.99 -6.57
N VAL A 866 29.20 -19.06 -5.97
CA VAL A 866 30.34 -19.00 -5.06
C VAL A 866 31.60 -19.31 -5.88
N THR A 867 32.61 -18.44 -5.82
CA THR A 867 33.82 -18.59 -6.63
C THR A 867 34.70 -19.73 -6.14
N ASP A 868 35.52 -20.26 -7.04
CA ASP A 868 36.24 -21.52 -6.83
C ASP A 868 37.33 -21.42 -5.76
N ASN A 869 37.81 -20.20 -5.51
CA ASN A 869 38.79 -19.87 -4.47
C ASN A 869 38.20 -19.83 -3.04
N VAL A 870 36.88 -19.81 -2.86
CA VAL A 870 36.23 -19.82 -1.54
C VAL A 870 36.41 -21.19 -0.89
N GLU A 871 36.95 -21.23 0.33
CA GLU A 871 37.22 -22.45 1.09
C GLU A 871 36.06 -22.83 2.02
N SER A 872 35.29 -21.85 2.49
CA SER A 872 34.16 -22.08 3.39
C SER A 872 32.98 -21.18 3.06
N HIS A 873 31.78 -21.77 3.00
CA HIS A 873 30.53 -21.07 2.72
C HIS A 873 29.33 -21.88 3.19
N TYR A 874 28.29 -21.22 3.68
CA TYR A 874 27.05 -21.89 4.07
C TYR A 874 25.83 -21.18 3.50
N ALA A 875 24.96 -21.90 2.80
CA ALA A 875 23.64 -21.36 2.43
C ALA A 875 22.52 -22.36 2.73
N VAL A 876 21.39 -21.86 3.20
CA VAL A 876 20.24 -22.70 3.54
C VAL A 876 18.90 -22.04 3.23
N GLY A 877 17.97 -22.81 2.65
CA GLY A 877 16.61 -22.35 2.35
C GLY A 877 16.57 -21.43 1.14
N MET A 878 16.91 -21.95 -0.04
CA MET A 878 17.06 -21.15 -1.26
C MET A 878 15.93 -21.46 -2.26
N GLY A 879 15.22 -20.44 -2.74
CA GLY A 879 14.24 -20.55 -3.84
C GLY A 879 14.74 -19.81 -5.07
N ILE A 880 14.83 -20.51 -6.21
CA ILE A 880 15.25 -19.95 -7.50
C ILE A 880 14.19 -20.24 -8.56
N TYR A 881 13.58 -19.20 -9.13
CA TYR A 881 12.43 -19.34 -10.02
C TYR A 881 12.79 -18.99 -11.46
N ASP A 882 12.36 -19.83 -12.39
CA ASP A 882 12.39 -19.59 -13.82
C ASP A 882 11.06 -18.97 -14.26
N VAL A 883 11.13 -17.78 -14.82
CA VAL A 883 9.99 -17.04 -15.37
C VAL A 883 10.37 -16.45 -16.74
N PHE A 884 11.01 -17.25 -17.61
CA PHE A 884 11.43 -16.84 -18.97
C PHE A 884 10.24 -16.60 -19.92
N ILE A 885 9.44 -15.56 -19.67
CA ILE A 885 8.17 -15.27 -20.36
C ILE A 885 8.27 -14.17 -21.43
N ASN A 886 9.35 -13.38 -21.45
CA ASN A 886 9.54 -12.21 -22.32
C ASN A 886 10.75 -12.38 -23.27
N THR A 887 11.03 -13.60 -23.73
CA THR A 887 12.25 -13.95 -24.48
C THR A 887 12.22 -13.63 -25.98
N GLY A 888 11.19 -12.92 -26.46
CA GLY A 888 11.01 -12.68 -27.91
C GLY A 888 10.77 -13.96 -28.73
N GLY A 889 10.40 -15.08 -28.09
CA GLY A 889 10.18 -16.38 -28.73
C GLY A 889 11.40 -17.30 -28.73
N ALA A 890 12.53 -16.87 -28.16
CA ALA A 890 13.71 -17.72 -28.01
C ALA A 890 13.46 -18.85 -26.98
N SER A 891 13.99 -20.04 -27.26
CA SER A 891 14.11 -21.09 -26.25
C SER A 891 15.35 -20.79 -25.40
N ILE A 892 15.15 -20.66 -24.09
CA ILE A 892 16.17 -20.20 -23.13
C ILE A 892 16.31 -21.25 -22.04
N TYR A 893 17.54 -21.64 -21.74
CA TYR A 893 17.88 -22.56 -20.68
C TYR A 893 18.97 -21.96 -19.79
N LEU A 894 18.93 -22.33 -18.52
CA LEU A 894 20.01 -22.12 -17.57
C LEU A 894 20.63 -23.48 -17.21
N ASP A 895 21.94 -23.62 -17.31
CA ASP A 895 22.59 -24.90 -16.98
C ASP A 895 22.51 -25.21 -15.48
N ASN A 896 22.88 -24.26 -14.64
CA ASN A 896 22.87 -24.41 -13.18
C ASN A 896 22.22 -23.20 -12.51
N ALA A 897 21.26 -23.43 -11.61
CA ALA A 897 20.74 -22.37 -10.75
C ALA A 897 21.79 -21.88 -9.73
N ILE A 898 22.59 -22.81 -9.20
CA ILE A 898 23.61 -22.58 -8.19
C ILE A 898 24.95 -23.16 -8.66
N GLU A 899 26.03 -22.42 -8.48
CA GLU A 899 27.39 -22.85 -8.77
C GLU A 899 28.28 -22.63 -7.53
N VAL A 900 28.94 -23.68 -7.03
CA VAL A 900 29.80 -23.61 -5.83
C VAL A 900 31.06 -24.48 -5.97
N PRO A 901 32.18 -24.20 -5.29
CA PRO A 901 33.33 -25.08 -5.30
C PRO A 901 33.06 -26.43 -4.60
N ASN A 902 33.74 -27.47 -5.09
CA ASN A 902 33.69 -28.81 -4.49
C ASN A 902 34.64 -28.90 -3.29
N LYS A 903 34.22 -28.34 -2.15
CA LYS A 903 35.03 -28.31 -0.92
C LYS A 903 34.26 -28.79 0.32
N PRO A 904 34.96 -29.35 1.34
CA PRO A 904 34.33 -29.84 2.58
C PRO A 904 33.52 -28.81 3.36
N ASP A 905 33.99 -27.57 3.41
CA ASP A 905 33.38 -26.50 4.22
C ASP A 905 32.48 -25.58 3.40
N VAL A 906 32.18 -25.95 2.15
CA VAL A 906 31.21 -25.27 1.28
C VAL A 906 29.96 -26.13 1.19
N MET A 907 28.86 -25.64 1.76
CA MET A 907 27.63 -26.41 1.94
C MET A 907 26.39 -25.60 1.61
N ILE A 908 25.54 -26.21 0.78
CA ILE A 908 24.21 -25.72 0.44
C ILE A 908 23.19 -26.72 0.99
N GLU A 909 22.13 -26.25 1.65
CA GLU A 909 21.06 -27.09 2.17
C GLU A 909 19.69 -26.53 1.78
N ASN A 910 18.74 -27.41 1.45
CA ASN A 910 17.36 -27.04 1.13
C ASN A 910 17.27 -25.95 0.05
N ALA A 911 17.50 -26.33 -1.21
CA ALA A 911 17.31 -25.45 -2.37
C ALA A 911 16.22 -25.99 -3.31
N VAL A 912 15.34 -25.12 -3.79
CA VAL A 912 14.26 -25.46 -4.71
C VAL A 912 14.34 -24.61 -5.96
N ILE A 913 14.20 -25.26 -7.12
CA ILE A 913 13.93 -24.58 -8.38
C ILE A 913 12.43 -24.69 -8.70
N VAL A 914 11.84 -23.59 -9.17
CA VAL A 914 10.41 -23.54 -9.55
C VAL A 914 10.28 -22.95 -10.95
N GLU A 915 9.41 -23.51 -11.78
CA GLU A 915 9.14 -22.98 -13.12
C GLU A 915 7.75 -22.33 -13.15
N ILE A 916 7.69 -21.09 -13.60
CA ILE A 916 6.49 -20.27 -13.77
C ILE A 916 6.44 -19.82 -15.24
N ALA A 917 6.20 -20.78 -16.14
CA ALA A 917 6.25 -20.55 -17.59
C ALA A 917 4.86 -20.56 -18.25
N ASN A 918 4.75 -19.85 -19.37
CA ASN A 918 3.56 -19.91 -20.21
C ASN A 918 3.49 -21.26 -20.95
N GLY A 919 2.46 -22.06 -20.70
CA GLY A 919 2.29 -23.38 -21.33
C GLY A 919 2.17 -23.37 -22.87
N SER A 920 1.96 -22.20 -23.49
CA SER A 920 1.97 -21.99 -24.95
C SER A 920 3.22 -21.27 -25.47
N GLY A 921 4.18 -20.97 -24.59
CA GLY A 921 5.41 -20.23 -24.90
C GLY A 921 6.53 -21.08 -25.50
N PRO A 922 7.71 -20.48 -25.75
CA PRO A 922 8.90 -21.22 -26.17
C PRO A 922 9.34 -22.21 -25.08
N LYS A 923 10.22 -23.15 -25.44
CA LYS A 923 10.74 -24.10 -24.46
C LYS A 923 11.76 -23.40 -23.56
N VAL A 924 11.52 -23.47 -22.26
CA VAL A 924 12.37 -22.83 -21.26
C VAL A 924 12.66 -23.80 -20.11
N GLY A 925 13.60 -23.47 -19.23
CA GLY A 925 13.88 -24.30 -18.08
C GLY A 925 15.26 -24.09 -17.44
N ILE A 926 15.43 -24.71 -16.29
CA ILE A 926 16.70 -24.86 -15.59
C ILE A 926 17.12 -26.34 -15.68
N ASN A 927 18.34 -26.60 -16.15
CA ASN A 927 18.81 -27.97 -16.39
C ASN A 927 19.18 -28.70 -15.11
N HIS A 928 19.76 -28.00 -14.14
CA HIS A 928 20.21 -28.55 -12.86
C HIS A 928 20.06 -27.54 -11.73
N VAL A 929 19.81 -28.03 -10.51
CA VAL A 929 19.80 -27.15 -9.33
C VAL A 929 21.21 -26.66 -9.03
N ILE A 930 22.20 -27.56 -9.05
CA ILE A 930 23.56 -27.24 -8.61
C ILE A 930 24.61 -28.12 -9.31
N ASN A 931 25.70 -27.51 -9.80
CA ASN A 931 26.90 -28.20 -10.31
C ASN A 931 26.65 -29.46 -11.18
N ASN A 932 25.73 -29.36 -12.14
CA ASN A 932 25.29 -30.43 -13.07
C ASN A 932 24.64 -31.65 -12.36
N THR A 933 24.11 -31.44 -11.17
CA THR A 933 23.42 -32.46 -10.36
C THR A 933 22.05 -32.00 -9.91
N THR A 934 21.24 -32.96 -9.46
CA THR A 934 19.81 -32.81 -9.26
C THR A 934 19.09 -32.54 -10.57
N ALA A 935 17.99 -33.25 -10.80
CA ALA A 935 17.19 -33.06 -12.00
C ALA A 935 16.76 -31.59 -12.16
N GLY A 936 16.63 -31.15 -13.40
CA GLY A 936 16.11 -29.83 -13.73
C GLY A 936 14.59 -29.78 -13.84
N ILE A 937 14.10 -28.61 -14.22
CA ILE A 937 12.71 -28.34 -14.59
C ILE A 937 12.67 -27.77 -16.01
N ARG A 938 11.77 -28.26 -16.86
CA ARG A 938 11.64 -27.81 -18.25
C ARG A 938 10.21 -27.85 -18.73
N THR A 939 9.76 -26.80 -19.37
CA THR A 939 8.54 -26.77 -20.17
C THR A 939 8.85 -27.00 -21.64
N GLY A 940 8.04 -27.87 -22.25
CA GLY A 940 7.91 -27.97 -23.68
C GLY A 940 6.44 -28.03 -24.06
N ALA A 941 6.07 -27.38 -25.17
CA ALA A 941 4.81 -27.63 -25.85
C ALA A 941 4.68 -29.16 -26.06
N GLY A 942 3.84 -29.82 -25.25
CA GLY A 942 3.64 -31.28 -25.27
C GLY A 942 3.60 -31.99 -23.91
N ALA A 943 4.00 -31.38 -22.79
CA ALA A 943 3.98 -32.01 -21.46
C ALA A 943 2.82 -31.55 -20.53
N GLY A 944 1.85 -30.78 -21.06
CA GLY A 944 0.71 -30.26 -20.26
C GLY A 944 1.12 -29.17 -19.26
N GLY A 945 1.99 -28.25 -19.70
CA GLY A 945 2.76 -27.32 -18.87
C GLY A 945 1.99 -26.33 -17.98
N GLY A 946 2.75 -25.71 -17.07
CA GLY A 946 2.36 -24.53 -16.30
C GLY A 946 3.03 -24.36 -14.94
N TYR A 947 3.60 -25.43 -14.34
CA TYR A 947 4.23 -25.37 -13.02
C TYR A 947 5.09 -26.60 -12.73
N ALA A 948 6.38 -26.39 -12.41
CA ALA A 948 7.37 -27.40 -12.04
C ALA A 948 8.09 -27.06 -10.74
N LEU A 949 8.47 -28.07 -9.95
CA LEU A 949 9.36 -27.87 -8.81
C LEU A 949 10.33 -29.05 -8.65
N GLN A 950 11.56 -28.75 -8.23
CA GLN A 950 12.55 -29.77 -7.91
C GLN A 950 13.42 -29.33 -6.74
N GLN A 951 13.71 -30.28 -5.83
CA GLN A 951 14.31 -29.99 -4.52
C GLN A 951 15.66 -30.69 -4.35
N LEU A 952 16.66 -29.90 -3.96
CA LEU A 952 17.93 -30.32 -3.39
C LEU A 952 17.81 -30.31 -1.87
N LEU A 953 18.23 -31.38 -1.22
CA LEU A 953 18.27 -31.49 0.24
C LEU A 953 19.61 -30.97 0.77
N SER A 954 20.71 -31.36 0.14
CA SER A 954 22.04 -30.82 0.46
C SER A 954 23.03 -30.98 -0.69
N TYR A 955 24.00 -30.09 -0.77
CA TYR A 955 25.24 -30.24 -1.53
C TYR A 955 26.43 -29.95 -0.64
N CYS A 956 27.44 -30.82 -0.63
CA CYS A 956 28.69 -30.58 0.09
C CYS A 956 29.78 -31.48 -0.49
N ASN A 957 30.94 -30.89 -0.79
CA ASN A 957 32.12 -31.59 -1.30
C ASN A 957 31.76 -32.63 -2.38
N GLU A 958 31.43 -32.16 -3.59
CA GLU A 958 31.09 -32.97 -4.76
C GLU A 958 29.91 -33.95 -4.60
N GLU A 959 29.17 -33.95 -3.49
CA GLU A 959 28.00 -34.82 -3.31
C GLU A 959 26.73 -33.98 -3.20
N SER A 960 25.79 -34.23 -4.11
CA SER A 960 24.41 -33.75 -4.00
C SER A 960 23.51 -34.86 -3.45
N ILE A 961 22.58 -34.46 -2.59
CA ILE A 961 21.49 -35.29 -2.10
C ILE A 961 20.20 -34.57 -2.46
N SER A 962 19.36 -35.19 -3.29
CA SER A 962 18.12 -34.60 -3.78
C SER A 962 16.95 -35.57 -3.63
N LEU A 963 15.75 -35.08 -3.91
CA LEU A 963 14.61 -35.96 -4.12
C LEU A 963 14.50 -36.39 -5.59
N PRO A 964 13.90 -37.56 -5.88
CA PRO A 964 13.63 -37.96 -7.25
C PRO A 964 12.82 -36.89 -7.97
N ASP A 965 13.04 -36.77 -9.27
CA ASP A 965 12.27 -35.89 -10.16
C ASP A 965 10.77 -36.00 -9.87
N TYR A 966 10.18 -34.86 -9.51
CA TYR A 966 8.78 -34.77 -9.09
C TYR A 966 7.82 -35.33 -10.14
N TYR A 967 8.10 -35.14 -11.43
CA TYR A 967 7.18 -35.51 -12.50
C TYR A 967 7.23 -36.97 -12.88
N THR A 968 8.42 -37.55 -12.92
CA THR A 968 8.59 -38.96 -13.29
C THR A 968 8.34 -39.89 -12.10
N GLN A 969 8.49 -39.41 -10.87
CA GLN A 969 8.40 -40.23 -9.66
C GLN A 969 7.62 -39.52 -8.53
N GLN A 970 6.42 -39.05 -8.86
CA GLN A 970 5.54 -38.35 -7.91
C GLN A 970 5.30 -39.19 -6.65
N GLY A 971 5.58 -38.62 -5.48
CA GLY A 971 5.42 -39.30 -4.17
C GLY A 971 6.59 -40.19 -3.74
N ASN A 972 7.57 -40.47 -4.60
CA ASN A 972 8.82 -41.11 -4.17
C ASN A 972 9.65 -40.11 -3.36
N THR A 973 10.10 -40.51 -2.17
CA THR A 973 10.90 -39.71 -1.23
C THR A 973 12.24 -40.37 -0.89
N ASN A 974 12.62 -41.43 -1.60
CA ASN A 974 13.94 -42.04 -1.46
C ASN A 974 15.00 -41.08 -2.02
N PRO A 975 15.98 -40.64 -1.21
CA PRO A 975 16.99 -39.69 -1.67
C PRO A 975 17.80 -40.24 -2.85
N VAL A 976 18.13 -39.35 -3.78
CA VAL A 976 19.04 -39.59 -4.90
C VAL A 976 20.39 -38.96 -4.54
N TYR A 977 21.47 -39.69 -4.82
CA TYR A 977 22.84 -39.26 -4.56
C TYR A 977 23.55 -39.14 -5.91
N GLU A 978 24.08 -37.96 -6.20
CA GLU A 978 24.79 -37.69 -7.46
C GLU A 978 26.11 -36.99 -7.16
N GLN A 979 27.16 -37.37 -7.90
CA GLN A 979 28.45 -36.71 -7.82
C GLN A 979 28.41 -35.44 -8.67
N GLY A 980 28.67 -34.29 -8.03
CA GLY A 980 28.83 -33.00 -8.66
C GLY A 980 30.05 -32.95 -9.55
N GLU A 981 29.91 -32.29 -10.70
CA GLU A 981 31.08 -31.96 -11.52
C GLU A 981 31.86 -30.82 -10.86
N THR A 982 33.17 -30.79 -11.07
CA THR A 982 33.96 -29.61 -10.72
C THR A 982 33.46 -28.43 -11.55
N PRO A 983 33.12 -27.28 -10.93
CA PRO A 983 32.76 -26.08 -11.68
C PRO A 983 33.83 -25.76 -12.72
N THR A 984 33.38 -25.31 -13.89
CA THR A 984 34.31 -24.71 -14.85
C THR A 984 34.73 -23.35 -14.31
N VAL A 985 35.99 -22.97 -14.52
CA VAL A 985 36.47 -21.65 -14.12
C VAL A 985 35.82 -20.62 -15.04
N ASP A 986 35.06 -19.68 -14.47
CA ASP A 986 34.53 -18.53 -15.18
C ASP A 986 35.44 -17.32 -14.93
N GLU A 987 36.30 -16.93 -15.86
CA GLU A 987 37.26 -15.82 -15.68
C GLU A 987 36.58 -14.48 -15.34
N TYR A 988 35.30 -14.30 -15.69
CA TYR A 988 34.53 -13.11 -15.35
C TYR A 988 34.06 -13.12 -13.89
N ALA A 989 33.60 -14.27 -13.39
CA ALA A 989 33.24 -14.41 -11.98
C ALA A 989 34.46 -14.51 -11.06
N GLU A 990 35.48 -15.25 -11.49
CA GLU A 990 36.71 -15.57 -10.76
C GLU A 990 37.68 -14.38 -10.79
N LYS A 991 37.42 -13.40 -9.93
CA LYS A 991 38.27 -12.21 -9.74
C LYS A 991 39.25 -12.43 -8.57
N ASP A 992 40.55 -12.35 -8.85
CA ASP A 992 41.58 -12.34 -7.81
C ASP A 992 41.61 -11.00 -7.08
N ILE A 993 41.18 -10.98 -5.82
CA ILE A 993 41.15 -9.78 -4.98
C ILE A 993 42.35 -9.80 -4.04
N ALA A 994 43.31 -8.91 -4.29
CA ALA A 994 44.47 -8.72 -3.44
C ALA A 994 44.06 -8.03 -2.12
N LYS A 995 43.96 -8.80 -1.04
CA LYS A 995 43.59 -8.27 0.27
C LYS A 995 44.73 -7.52 0.95
N GLU A 996 44.40 -6.42 1.58
CA GLU A 996 45.27 -5.67 2.48
C GLU A 996 45.67 -6.50 3.71
N THR A 997 46.65 -6.01 4.48
CA THR A 997 47.02 -6.66 5.74
C THR A 997 45.87 -6.57 6.74
N LYS A 998 45.43 -7.71 7.26
CA LYS A 998 44.32 -7.78 8.22
C LYS A 998 44.58 -6.90 9.44
N SER A 999 43.60 -6.09 9.81
CA SER A 999 43.61 -5.20 10.99
C SER A 999 42.29 -5.33 11.76
N LYS A 1000 42.12 -4.64 12.89
CA LYS A 1000 40.89 -4.65 13.71
C LYS A 1000 40.40 -3.23 13.95
N ASP A 1001 39.14 -3.08 14.33
CA ASP A 1001 38.63 -1.80 14.83
C ASP A 1001 39.31 -1.41 16.15
N ASP A 1002 39.66 -0.13 16.26
CA ASP A 1002 40.29 0.46 17.46
C ASP A 1002 39.23 1.13 18.37
N GLU A 1003 38.08 1.49 17.82
CA GLU A 1003 36.98 2.15 18.53
C GLU A 1003 35.98 1.12 19.05
N LYS A 1004 35.37 1.43 20.20
CA LYS A 1004 34.32 0.60 20.77
C LYS A 1004 33.03 0.77 19.97
N PRO A 1005 32.15 -0.24 19.92
CA PRO A 1005 30.80 -0.06 19.39
C PRO A 1005 30.01 0.98 20.16
N VAL A 1006 29.06 1.65 19.48
CA VAL A 1006 28.21 2.69 20.10
C VAL A 1006 27.45 2.23 21.36
N TRP A 1007 27.09 0.94 21.47
CA TRP A 1007 26.42 0.39 22.66
C TRP A 1007 27.36 0.11 23.84
N GLU A 1008 28.67 0.28 23.68
CA GLU A 1008 29.67 0.22 24.74
C GLU A 1008 30.25 1.61 25.09
N MET A 1009 29.79 2.66 24.40
CA MET A 1009 30.17 4.05 24.64
C MET A 1009 29.43 4.63 25.85
N THR A 1010 30.07 5.58 26.53
CA THR A 1010 29.50 6.38 27.62
C THR A 1010 29.02 7.73 27.10
N ASP A 1011 28.22 8.46 27.86
CA ASP A 1011 27.81 9.83 27.50
C ASP A 1011 29.00 10.81 27.29
N GLN A 1012 30.20 10.44 27.73
CA GLN A 1012 31.42 11.23 27.57
C GLN A 1012 32.21 10.91 26.29
N ASP A 1013 32.03 9.70 25.73
CA ASP A 1013 32.65 9.26 24.47
C ASP A 1013 31.95 9.91 23.28
#